data_AF-D0IKD1-F1
#
_entry.id   AF-D0IKD1-F1
#
_cell.length_a   1.000
_cell.length_b   1.000
_cell.length_c   1.000
_cell.angle_alpha   90.00
_cell.angle_beta   90.00
_cell.angle_gamma   90.00
#
_symmetry.space_group_name_H-M   'P 1'
#
loop_
_entity.id
_entity.type
_entity.pdbx_description
1 polymer ?
#
loop_
_entity_poly.entity_id
_entity_poly.type
_entity_poly.pdbx_seq_one_letter_code
_entity_poly.pdbx_strand_id
1 'polypeptide(L)'
;MQRNNSMQIIIARNEFKFNIFLFSANLLLPSKGLKREIYKMKEKYHLNKLTLCLFAGSLVSTNVYAVNETAPPRNGVPTADAIAKYNEDISLVRNFSQAASEREQYPNWLQLPVFELSRSYEQAGFIVRFTDGQRWGVFSNKWWIQNENPSFTDSNNGAWELLAETDSNGYYLPESVTVNIWDASFSYSEGEKVKHTINGQELYFQAKYWTRGNEPVLTVTDGGNAQEWETPWKKIDDATVVPPPVNPEPPIEPPINPEPPIEPPIEPPVNPEPPVTPEPELPSDFWNETTAYSAGDKVKHNIAGVDRLFEARYWTQGDKPVLTISSGGTIQDWETPWKTIDNIEPPVNPEPPIDPEPPVDPEPPVTPEPQPPIELPSEGYEFLRELTDAHWNWFFPMRSGRYNLDGGTRNAPPFALADGSTDTFTLNAFKSAVLEYNTWAKKQGYKQFLNEGTKSQQALEFTTFWAKSARETSGSWENAPAPWIVNDKDAGIVWKGALYWVEEVGYTTNPDGTSPAINYVDHASTAYPPVEGRSYYGRGVIQLSWNYNYGAFSYWLYDNGMMRDLITERNTLLKRPDYVASNGALSILSGIWFWMTPQGAKPASHDVMLGNITHVSTSSQELGLPQRNDGQSIITAEGESYDEAVISYRLGTVINIVNGGLECNKAAAWHTGPTQRVSYYNAFAKYMNANVTGIDIPTIQDAVNVWSTKVNDQSPENLKTSTCYSQKSYYGW
;
A
#
# COMPACT_ATOMS: atom_id res chain seq x y z
N MET A 1 -61.43 3.68 7.78
CA MET A 1 -60.36 4.23 6.93
C MET A 1 -59.87 5.55 7.51
N GLN A 2 -58.67 5.99 7.12
CA GLN A 2 -58.03 7.28 7.48
C GLN A 2 -57.68 7.48 8.97
N ARG A 3 -56.82 8.46 9.22
CA ARG A 3 -56.04 8.71 10.45
C ARG A 3 -56.38 10.07 11.04
N ASN A 4 -56.09 10.28 12.33
CA ASN A 4 -55.51 11.54 12.81
C ASN A 4 -54.82 11.32 14.17
N ASN A 5 -53.48 11.35 14.19
CA ASN A 5 -52.69 11.44 15.42
C ASN A 5 -52.15 12.86 15.55
N SER A 6 -52.56 13.58 16.59
CA SER A 6 -52.05 14.91 16.92
C SER A 6 -51.00 14.79 18.02
N MET A 7 -49.75 15.19 17.73
CA MET A 7 -48.67 15.22 18.73
C MET A 7 -48.71 16.53 19.52
N GLN A 8 -48.78 16.45 20.85
CA GLN A 8 -48.57 17.61 21.73
C GLN A 8 -47.09 17.80 22.04
N ILE A 9 -46.66 19.07 22.18
CA ILE A 9 -45.34 19.45 22.66
C ILE A 9 -45.55 20.27 23.93
N ILE A 10 -44.99 19.81 25.06
CA ILE A 10 -44.99 20.53 26.34
C ILE A 10 -43.64 21.24 26.47
N ILE A 11 -43.67 22.56 26.70
CA ILE A 11 -42.47 23.37 26.94
C ILE A 11 -42.54 23.89 28.38
N ALA A 12 -41.68 23.37 29.25
CA ALA A 12 -41.46 23.93 30.58
C ALA A 12 -40.46 25.11 30.48
N ARG A 13 -40.77 26.24 31.11
CA ARG A 13 -39.82 27.36 31.29
C ARG A 13 -39.19 27.29 32.67
N ASN A 14 -37.86 27.30 32.69
CA ASN A 14 -37.05 28.00 33.68
C ASN A 14 -35.80 28.51 32.95
N GLU A 15 -35.17 29.56 33.47
CA GLU A 15 -34.27 30.39 32.65
C GLU A 15 -32.85 29.82 32.48
N PHE A 16 -32.18 30.22 31.39
CA PHE A 16 -30.79 29.90 31.05
C PHE A 16 -30.40 28.42 30.78
N LYS A 17 -31.10 27.76 29.84
CA LYS A 17 -30.49 27.10 28.65
C LYS A 17 -31.55 26.49 27.73
N PHE A 18 -31.29 26.45 26.41
CA PHE A 18 -32.12 25.70 25.45
C PHE A 18 -31.71 24.22 25.44
N ASN A 19 -32.64 23.33 25.77
CA ASN A 19 -32.53 21.88 25.54
C ASN A 19 -33.69 21.43 24.65
N ILE A 20 -33.40 20.64 23.61
CA ILE A 20 -34.40 19.99 22.75
C ILE A 20 -34.33 18.49 23.02
N PHE A 21 -35.40 17.92 23.58
CA PHE A 21 -35.59 16.48 23.64
C PHE A 21 -36.40 16.01 22.43
N LEU A 22 -35.92 14.98 21.75
CA LEU A 22 -36.62 14.29 20.67
C LEU A 22 -36.85 12.83 21.08
N PHE A 23 -38.11 12.46 21.30
CA PHE A 23 -38.52 11.06 21.31
C PHE A 23 -38.70 10.58 19.87
N SER A 24 -38.02 9.49 19.51
CA SER A 24 -38.13 8.86 18.19
C SER A 24 -39.44 8.09 18.04
N ALA A 25 -40.24 8.44 17.03
CA ALA A 25 -41.39 7.67 16.58
C ALA A 25 -41.25 7.36 15.08
N ASN A 26 -41.32 6.07 14.72
CA ASN A 26 -41.09 5.62 13.34
C ASN A 26 -42.12 6.19 12.36
N LEU A 27 -41.65 6.78 11.25
CA LEU A 27 -42.50 7.40 10.24
C LEU A 27 -41.95 7.20 8.82
N LEU A 28 -42.54 6.25 8.10
CA LEU A 28 -42.34 6.07 6.65
C LEU A 28 -43.14 7.13 5.90
N LEU A 29 -42.46 7.96 5.09
CA LEU A 29 -43.07 8.96 4.21
C LEU A 29 -42.35 9.02 2.84
N PRO A 30 -43.09 9.12 1.72
CA PRO A 30 -42.49 9.14 0.38
C PRO A 30 -41.79 10.47 0.04
N SER A 31 -40.74 10.37 -0.79
CA SER A 31 -39.70 11.39 -1.01
C SER A 31 -40.15 12.80 -1.39
N LYS A 32 -41.32 12.96 -2.04
CA LYS A 32 -41.85 14.28 -2.43
C LYS A 32 -42.39 15.10 -1.25
N GLY A 33 -42.77 14.48 -0.13
CA GLY A 33 -43.21 15.19 1.07
C GLY A 33 -42.06 15.86 1.82
N LEU A 34 -40.95 15.12 1.99
CA LEU A 34 -39.83 15.49 2.85
C LEU A 34 -39.18 16.83 2.45
N LYS A 35 -38.99 17.07 1.14
CA LYS A 35 -38.40 18.33 0.63
C LYS A 35 -39.23 19.57 0.99
N ARG A 36 -40.56 19.46 1.17
CA ARG A 36 -41.44 20.60 1.45
C ARG A 36 -41.38 21.04 2.91
N GLU A 37 -41.21 20.11 3.85
CA GLU A 37 -41.06 20.46 5.28
C GLU A 37 -39.63 20.91 5.61
N ILE A 38 -38.60 20.33 4.98
CA ILE A 38 -37.21 20.82 5.10
C ILE A 38 -37.11 22.30 4.70
N TYR A 39 -37.80 22.72 3.62
CA TYR A 39 -37.81 24.12 3.19
C TYR A 39 -38.44 25.07 4.23
N LYS A 40 -39.59 24.69 4.82
CA LYS A 40 -40.23 25.47 5.88
C LYS A 40 -39.36 25.59 7.14
N MET A 41 -38.65 24.53 7.51
CA MET A 41 -37.75 24.57 8.67
C MET A 41 -36.54 25.48 8.45
N LYS A 42 -35.96 25.47 7.24
CA LYS A 42 -34.89 26.40 6.84
C LYS A 42 -35.32 27.86 6.98
N GLU A 43 -36.53 28.17 6.54
CA GLU A 43 -37.09 29.54 6.54
C GLU A 43 -37.49 30.03 7.94
N LYS A 44 -37.99 29.12 8.80
CA LYS A 44 -38.42 29.44 10.18
C LYS A 44 -37.29 29.52 11.21
N TYR A 45 -36.14 28.89 10.96
CA TYR A 45 -35.06 28.75 11.95
C TYR A 45 -33.66 29.19 11.45
N HIS A 46 -33.57 29.81 10.26
CA HIS A 46 -32.33 30.40 9.70
C HIS A 46 -31.09 29.47 9.70
N LEU A 47 -31.30 28.15 9.53
CA LEU A 47 -30.25 27.13 9.63
C LEU A 47 -29.22 27.23 8.49
N ASN A 48 -27.96 26.99 8.82
CA ASN A 48 -26.85 27.04 7.86
C ASN A 48 -26.76 25.76 6.99
N LYS A 49 -25.92 25.79 5.94
CA LYS A 49 -25.74 24.66 5.00
C LYS A 49 -25.23 23.38 5.69
N LEU A 50 -24.39 23.49 6.71
CA LEU A 50 -23.76 22.35 7.39
C LEU A 50 -24.81 21.53 8.17
N THR A 51 -25.70 22.21 8.91
CA THR A 51 -26.84 21.57 9.59
C THR A 51 -27.77 20.86 8.59
N LEU A 52 -27.96 21.43 7.39
CA LEU A 52 -28.82 20.82 6.36
C LEU A 52 -28.22 19.51 5.78
N CYS A 53 -26.89 19.37 5.74
CA CYS A 53 -26.23 18.16 5.23
C CYS A 53 -26.33 16.98 6.22
N LEU A 54 -26.26 17.24 7.53
CA LEU A 54 -26.39 16.22 8.58
C LEU A 54 -27.78 15.53 8.57
N PHE A 55 -28.83 16.25 8.19
CA PHE A 55 -30.17 15.70 7.96
C PHE A 55 -30.33 14.92 6.64
N ALA A 56 -29.36 14.98 5.72
CA ALA A 56 -29.42 14.28 4.44
C ALA A 56 -28.61 12.96 4.47
N GLY A 57 -27.43 12.94 5.10
CA GLY A 57 -26.59 11.73 5.17
C GLY A 57 -27.18 10.60 6.02
N SER A 58 -28.02 10.94 7.00
CA SER A 58 -28.64 10.01 7.95
C SER A 58 -29.81 9.17 7.39
N LEU A 59 -30.03 9.19 6.06
CA LEU A 59 -31.18 8.54 5.39
C LEU A 59 -30.80 7.59 4.24
N VAL A 60 -29.52 7.28 4.03
CA VAL A 60 -29.04 6.47 2.86
C VAL A 60 -28.49 5.09 3.27
N SER A 61 -28.17 4.87 4.54
CA SER A 61 -27.38 3.73 5.03
C SER A 61 -28.20 2.50 5.46
N THR A 62 -29.36 2.23 4.84
CA THR A 62 -30.20 1.06 5.15
C THR A 62 -30.72 0.34 3.91
N ASN A 63 -29.87 -0.46 3.28
CA ASN A 63 -30.27 -1.59 2.43
C ASN A 63 -29.51 -2.82 2.92
N VAL A 64 -30.21 -3.73 3.61
CA VAL A 64 -29.67 -5.02 4.06
C VAL A 64 -30.40 -6.11 3.29
N TYR A 65 -29.64 -6.90 2.51
CA TYR A 65 -30.15 -8.17 1.99
C TYR A 65 -30.20 -9.17 3.15
N ALA A 66 -31.37 -9.75 3.38
CA ALA A 66 -31.53 -10.85 4.34
C ALA A 66 -31.28 -12.19 3.62
N VAL A 67 -30.34 -12.97 4.14
CA VAL A 67 -30.23 -14.42 3.89
C VAL A 67 -30.49 -15.12 5.21
N ASN A 68 -31.18 -16.25 5.17
CA ASN A 68 -31.79 -16.88 6.34
C ASN A 68 -31.14 -18.24 6.66
N GLU A 69 -31.32 -18.67 7.91
CA GLU A 69 -31.20 -20.05 8.42
C GLU A 69 -29.85 -20.62 8.96
N THR A 70 -30.02 -21.46 9.99
CA THR A 70 -29.06 -22.35 10.65
C THR A 70 -27.82 -21.76 11.34
N ALA A 71 -28.04 -21.14 12.51
CA ALA A 71 -27.01 -21.11 13.57
C ALA A 71 -27.22 -22.30 14.55
N PRO A 72 -26.18 -23.07 14.92
CA PRO A 72 -26.28 -24.08 15.97
C PRO A 72 -26.37 -23.44 17.37
N PRO A 73 -26.96 -24.14 18.37
CA PRO A 73 -27.19 -23.58 19.70
C PRO A 73 -25.91 -23.46 20.54
N ARG A 74 -25.98 -22.60 21.57
CA ARG A 74 -24.88 -22.30 22.51
C ARG A 74 -24.39 -23.53 23.29
N ASN A 75 -23.09 -23.52 23.58
CA ASN A 75 -22.39 -24.32 24.60
C ASN A 75 -22.45 -25.85 24.43
N GLY A 76 -21.49 -26.41 23.70
CA GLY A 76 -21.16 -27.83 23.71
C GLY A 76 -19.67 -28.06 23.47
N VAL A 77 -19.09 -29.06 24.13
CA VAL A 77 -17.75 -29.58 23.77
C VAL A 77 -17.88 -30.30 22.42
N PRO A 78 -16.94 -30.17 21.47
CA PRO A 78 -17.00 -30.90 20.20
C PRO A 78 -17.14 -32.41 20.41
N THR A 79 -18.02 -33.06 19.64
CA THR A 79 -18.21 -34.51 19.72
C THR A 79 -16.97 -35.24 19.21
N ALA A 80 -16.79 -36.49 19.65
CA ALA A 80 -15.69 -37.34 19.17
C ALA A 80 -15.67 -37.44 17.64
N ASP A 81 -16.84 -37.52 17.00
CA ASP A 81 -16.98 -37.60 15.54
C ASP A 81 -16.62 -36.27 14.84
N ALA A 82 -16.92 -35.12 15.46
CA ALA A 82 -16.50 -33.81 14.95
C ALA A 82 -14.98 -33.61 15.08
N ILE A 83 -14.38 -34.12 16.16
CA ILE A 83 -12.92 -34.13 16.35
C ILE A 83 -12.26 -35.12 15.39
N ALA A 84 -12.86 -36.30 15.15
CA ALA A 84 -12.37 -37.28 14.19
C ALA A 84 -12.39 -36.70 12.77
N LYS A 85 -13.53 -36.14 12.34
CA LYS A 85 -13.65 -35.49 11.04
C LYS A 85 -12.69 -34.31 10.89
N TYR A 86 -12.58 -33.43 11.88
CA TYR A 86 -11.60 -32.34 11.85
C TYR A 86 -10.15 -32.85 11.70
N ASN A 87 -9.79 -33.96 12.37
CA ASN A 87 -8.47 -34.57 12.22
C ASN A 87 -8.28 -35.28 10.87
N GLU A 88 -9.35 -35.81 10.27
CA GLU A 88 -9.38 -36.40 8.93
C GLU A 88 -9.20 -35.32 7.85
N ASP A 89 -9.96 -34.23 7.93
CA ASP A 89 -9.82 -33.03 7.09
C ASP A 89 -8.41 -32.42 7.22
N ILE A 90 -7.86 -32.33 8.44
CA ILE A 90 -6.47 -31.90 8.70
C ILE A 90 -5.43 -32.89 8.14
N SER A 91 -5.73 -34.20 8.11
CA SER A 91 -4.84 -35.20 7.52
C SER A 91 -4.79 -35.12 5.98
N LEU A 92 -5.94 -34.84 5.35
CA LEU A 92 -6.02 -34.57 3.91
C LEU A 92 -5.22 -33.31 3.54
N VAL A 93 -5.34 -32.23 4.32
CA VAL A 93 -4.54 -31.01 4.14
C VAL A 93 -3.03 -31.26 4.34
N ARG A 94 -2.63 -32.12 5.29
CA ARG A 94 -1.21 -32.53 5.44
C ARG A 94 -0.72 -33.37 4.26
N ASN A 95 -1.54 -34.26 3.71
CA ASN A 95 -1.18 -35.04 2.52
C ASN A 95 -1.01 -34.12 1.30
N PHE A 96 -1.84 -33.08 1.16
CA PHE A 96 -1.66 -32.03 0.15
C PHE A 96 -0.30 -31.31 0.31
N SER A 97 0.09 -31.02 1.55
CA SER A 97 1.40 -30.45 1.88
C SER A 97 2.60 -31.39 1.65
N GLN A 98 2.41 -32.72 1.67
CA GLN A 98 3.47 -33.68 1.36
C GLN A 98 3.59 -33.94 -0.14
N ALA A 99 2.47 -34.08 -0.86
CA ALA A 99 2.46 -34.15 -2.32
C ALA A 99 3.11 -32.91 -2.97
N ALA A 100 2.99 -31.74 -2.33
CA ALA A 100 3.62 -30.51 -2.79
C ALA A 100 5.16 -30.57 -2.88
N SER A 101 5.82 -31.49 -2.15
CA SER A 101 7.29 -31.65 -2.17
C SER A 101 7.84 -32.59 -3.25
N GLU A 102 6.96 -33.21 -4.05
CA GLU A 102 7.33 -34.11 -5.16
C GLU A 102 6.89 -33.56 -6.53
N ARG A 103 6.36 -32.34 -6.60
CA ARG A 103 5.92 -31.73 -7.87
C ARG A 103 7.09 -31.23 -8.69
N GLU A 104 7.08 -31.58 -9.98
CA GLU A 104 8.01 -31.05 -10.97
C GLU A 104 7.73 -29.56 -11.25
N GLN A 105 8.77 -28.81 -11.58
CA GLN A 105 8.69 -27.40 -11.98
C GLN A 105 8.78 -27.31 -13.50
N TYR A 106 7.98 -26.45 -14.13
CA TYR A 106 8.06 -26.23 -15.57
C TYR A 106 9.49 -25.76 -15.95
N PRO A 107 10.14 -26.39 -16.94
CA PRO A 107 11.53 -26.08 -17.31
C PRO A 107 11.75 -24.58 -17.54
N ASN A 108 12.77 -24.02 -16.88
CA ASN A 108 13.15 -22.61 -16.97
C ASN A 108 12.04 -21.60 -16.62
N TRP A 109 11.02 -21.97 -15.82
CA TRP A 109 9.89 -21.11 -15.43
C TRP A 109 10.27 -19.66 -15.07
N LEU A 110 11.32 -19.48 -14.27
CA LEU A 110 11.76 -18.16 -13.81
C LEU A 110 12.35 -17.29 -14.93
N GLN A 111 12.84 -17.90 -16.01
CA GLN A 111 13.39 -17.23 -17.20
C GLN A 111 12.30 -16.93 -18.25
N LEU A 112 11.12 -17.56 -18.17
CA LEU A 112 10.03 -17.28 -19.10
C LEU A 112 9.57 -15.81 -18.96
N PRO A 113 9.42 -15.06 -20.08
CA PRO A 113 8.88 -13.71 -20.04
C PRO A 113 7.42 -13.75 -19.58
N VAL A 114 7.01 -12.75 -18.79
CA VAL A 114 5.59 -12.56 -18.46
C VAL A 114 4.87 -12.01 -19.69
N PHE A 115 3.65 -12.46 -19.95
CA PHE A 115 2.84 -11.94 -21.05
C PHE A 115 2.55 -10.44 -20.86
N GLU A 116 2.90 -9.66 -21.88
CA GLU A 116 2.56 -8.24 -22.05
C GLU A 116 1.51 -8.08 -23.16
N LEU A 117 0.39 -7.42 -22.87
CA LEU A 117 -0.72 -7.24 -23.82
C LEU A 117 -0.35 -6.39 -25.05
N SER A 118 0.40 -5.31 -24.84
CA SER A 118 0.80 -4.36 -25.89
C SER A 118 1.97 -4.83 -26.76
N ARG A 119 2.65 -5.90 -26.37
CA ARG A 119 3.82 -6.45 -27.07
C ARG A 119 3.37 -7.24 -28.30
N SER A 120 4.07 -7.07 -29.41
CA SER A 120 3.90 -7.94 -30.58
C SER A 120 4.77 -9.18 -30.46
N TYR A 121 4.19 -10.34 -30.72
CA TYR A 121 4.83 -11.65 -30.72
C TYR A 121 4.90 -12.10 -32.18
N GLU A 122 6.00 -11.74 -32.85
CA GLU A 122 6.03 -11.74 -34.32
C GLU A 122 6.19 -13.14 -34.94
N GLN A 123 6.79 -14.06 -34.20
CA GLN A 123 7.06 -15.45 -34.61
C GLN A 123 6.19 -16.40 -33.78
N ALA A 124 5.70 -17.49 -34.37
CA ALA A 124 5.00 -18.55 -33.66
C ALA A 124 5.97 -19.35 -32.76
N GLY A 125 5.46 -19.93 -31.67
CA GLY A 125 6.27 -20.69 -30.71
C GLY A 125 6.92 -19.84 -29.62
N PHE A 126 6.59 -18.55 -29.51
CA PHE A 126 7.11 -17.68 -28.46
C PHE A 126 6.41 -18.00 -27.13
N ILE A 127 7.17 -18.53 -26.16
CA ILE A 127 6.65 -18.98 -24.88
C ILE A 127 6.61 -17.82 -23.87
N VAL A 128 5.46 -17.62 -23.24
CA VAL A 128 5.21 -16.68 -22.14
C VAL A 128 4.62 -17.40 -20.92
N ARG A 129 4.76 -16.79 -19.74
CA ARG A 129 3.92 -17.12 -18.57
C ARG A 129 2.86 -16.05 -18.34
N PHE A 130 1.64 -16.48 -18.04
CA PHE A 130 0.47 -15.62 -17.85
C PHE A 130 -0.32 -16.05 -16.62
N THR A 131 -1.12 -15.15 -16.07
CA THR A 131 -2.06 -15.42 -14.98
C THR A 131 -3.36 -14.65 -15.19
N ASP A 132 -4.48 -15.33 -14.92
CA ASP A 132 -5.83 -14.75 -14.85
C ASP A 132 -6.14 -14.13 -13.48
N GLY A 133 -5.17 -14.15 -12.55
CA GLY A 133 -5.35 -13.75 -11.16
C GLY A 133 -5.92 -14.85 -10.25
N GLN A 134 -6.11 -16.08 -10.75
CA GLN A 134 -6.49 -17.26 -9.98
C GLN A 134 -5.44 -18.37 -10.09
N ARG A 135 -4.88 -18.60 -11.28
CA ARG A 135 -3.84 -19.59 -11.59
C ARG A 135 -2.76 -19.01 -12.51
N TRP A 136 -1.65 -19.72 -12.64
CA TRP A 136 -0.59 -19.40 -13.60
C TRP A 136 -0.56 -20.44 -14.71
N GLY A 137 -0.07 -20.05 -15.89
CA GLY A 137 0.08 -20.96 -17.02
C GLY A 137 1.20 -20.55 -17.96
N VAL A 138 1.77 -21.54 -18.62
CA VAL A 138 2.69 -21.37 -19.75
C VAL A 138 1.87 -21.39 -21.03
N PHE A 139 2.08 -20.39 -21.89
CA PHE A 139 1.42 -20.28 -23.18
C PHE A 139 2.41 -20.08 -24.32
N SER A 140 2.08 -20.60 -25.49
CA SER A 140 2.79 -20.37 -26.77
C SER A 140 1.85 -19.69 -27.75
N ASN A 141 2.32 -18.75 -28.57
CA ASN A 141 1.50 -18.20 -29.66
C ASN A 141 1.57 -19.10 -30.91
N LYS A 142 0.41 -19.38 -31.49
CA LYS A 142 0.26 -20.23 -32.69
C LYS A 142 0.63 -19.50 -33.98
N TRP A 143 0.60 -18.17 -33.98
CA TRP A 143 0.95 -17.25 -35.08
C TRP A 143 1.23 -15.83 -34.57
N TRP A 144 1.56 -14.89 -35.46
CA TRP A 144 1.76 -13.47 -35.14
C TRP A 144 0.58 -12.90 -34.32
N ILE A 145 0.84 -12.27 -33.17
CA ILE A 145 -0.23 -11.71 -32.34
C ILE A 145 0.21 -10.46 -31.56
N GLN A 146 -0.76 -9.56 -31.29
CA GLN A 146 -0.62 -8.38 -30.44
C GLN A 146 -2.02 -8.00 -29.90
N ASN A 147 -2.11 -7.49 -28.67
CA ASN A 147 -3.37 -7.04 -28.04
C ASN A 147 -4.46 -8.13 -27.81
N GLU A 148 -4.09 -9.42 -27.79
CA GLU A 148 -4.97 -10.55 -27.43
C GLU A 148 -4.37 -11.34 -26.26
N ASN A 149 -5.14 -11.54 -25.18
CA ASN A 149 -4.72 -12.29 -24.00
C ASN A 149 -4.65 -13.81 -24.27
N PRO A 150 -3.75 -14.54 -23.60
CA PRO A 150 -3.87 -15.98 -23.44
C PRO A 150 -5.13 -16.35 -22.64
N SER A 151 -5.69 -17.54 -22.88
CA SER A 151 -6.94 -18.01 -22.25
C SER A 151 -6.79 -19.45 -21.75
N PHE A 152 -7.11 -19.68 -20.47
CA PHE A 152 -7.15 -21.02 -19.87
C PHE A 152 -8.40 -21.84 -20.28
N THR A 153 -9.31 -21.26 -21.06
CA THR A 153 -10.60 -21.88 -21.44
C THR A 153 -10.76 -22.10 -22.94
N ASP A 154 -10.04 -21.37 -23.80
CA ASP A 154 -10.17 -21.45 -25.26
C ASP A 154 -9.17 -22.43 -25.89
N SER A 155 -9.27 -23.71 -25.50
CA SER A 155 -8.30 -24.78 -25.83
C SER A 155 -7.88 -24.82 -27.31
N ASN A 156 -8.82 -24.62 -28.24
CA ASN A 156 -8.60 -24.89 -29.66
C ASN A 156 -8.73 -23.69 -30.64
N ASN A 157 -9.33 -22.55 -30.24
CA ASN A 157 -9.69 -21.46 -31.19
C ASN A 157 -8.94 -20.12 -31.01
N GLY A 158 -8.24 -19.89 -29.88
CA GLY A 158 -7.49 -18.65 -29.66
C GLY A 158 -6.11 -18.65 -30.34
N ALA A 159 -5.49 -17.46 -30.48
CA ALA A 159 -4.12 -17.31 -30.99
C ALA A 159 -3.04 -17.89 -30.07
N TRP A 160 -3.39 -18.19 -28.82
CA TRP A 160 -2.54 -18.81 -27.81
C TRP A 160 -2.85 -20.31 -27.62
N GLU A 161 -1.84 -21.05 -27.20
CA GLU A 161 -1.88 -22.46 -26.81
C GLU A 161 -1.45 -22.60 -25.36
N LEU A 162 -2.26 -23.25 -24.52
CA LEU A 162 -1.91 -23.55 -23.12
C LEU A 162 -1.00 -24.79 -23.09
N LEU A 163 0.27 -24.61 -22.73
CA LEU A 163 1.24 -25.71 -22.63
C LEU A 163 1.25 -26.37 -21.25
N ALA A 164 0.99 -25.60 -20.19
CA ALA A 164 0.95 -26.09 -18.81
C ALA A 164 0.20 -25.13 -17.90
N GLU A 165 -0.50 -25.66 -16.89
CA GLU A 165 -0.97 -24.90 -15.74
C GLU A 165 -0.05 -25.12 -14.53
N THR A 166 0.25 -24.04 -13.82
CA THR A 166 1.25 -23.99 -12.74
C THR A 166 0.77 -23.12 -11.59
N ASP A 167 1.37 -23.28 -10.40
CA ASP A 167 1.33 -22.23 -9.39
C ASP A 167 2.31 -21.09 -9.72
N SER A 168 2.31 -20.03 -8.91
CA SER A 168 3.18 -18.86 -9.12
C SER A 168 4.68 -19.17 -9.12
N ASN A 169 5.09 -20.29 -8.52
CA ASN A 169 6.48 -20.76 -8.51
C ASN A 169 6.80 -21.67 -9.70
N GLY A 170 5.82 -21.99 -10.56
CA GLY A 170 6.00 -22.79 -11.77
C GLY A 170 5.87 -24.29 -11.57
N TYR A 171 5.47 -24.76 -10.38
CA TYR A 171 5.19 -26.18 -10.20
C TYR A 171 3.87 -26.54 -10.89
N TYR A 172 3.84 -27.66 -11.62
CA TYR A 172 2.63 -28.12 -12.29
C TYR A 172 1.46 -28.26 -11.29
N LEU A 173 0.27 -27.84 -11.72
CA LEU A 173 -0.96 -28.03 -10.94
C LEU A 173 -1.54 -29.44 -11.19
N PRO A 174 -2.03 -30.15 -10.16
CA PRO A 174 -2.71 -31.43 -10.34
C PRO A 174 -4.07 -31.22 -11.03
N GLU A 175 -4.53 -32.24 -11.76
CA GLU A 175 -5.72 -32.15 -12.62
C GLU A 175 -7.01 -31.74 -11.85
N SER A 176 -7.13 -32.10 -10.57
CA SER A 176 -8.23 -31.68 -9.68
C SER A 176 -8.29 -30.16 -9.42
N VAL A 177 -7.21 -29.43 -9.69
CA VAL A 177 -7.14 -27.95 -9.62
C VAL A 177 -7.34 -27.31 -10.99
N THR A 178 -6.86 -27.93 -12.07
CA THR A 178 -6.90 -27.35 -13.43
C THR A 178 -8.24 -27.57 -14.15
N VAL A 179 -8.97 -28.64 -13.81
CA VAL A 179 -10.26 -28.96 -14.43
C VAL A 179 -11.27 -27.84 -14.22
N ASN A 180 -11.69 -27.25 -15.33
CA ASN A 180 -12.59 -26.10 -15.39
C ASN A 180 -13.98 -26.41 -14.81
N ILE A 181 -14.58 -25.41 -14.17
CA ILE A 181 -15.99 -25.49 -13.75
C ILE A 181 -16.87 -25.52 -15.01
N TRP A 182 -17.91 -26.36 -15.02
CA TRP A 182 -18.86 -26.43 -16.14
C TRP A 182 -19.69 -25.14 -16.28
N ASP A 183 -19.80 -24.63 -17.51
CA ASP A 183 -20.60 -23.45 -17.87
C ASP A 183 -21.53 -23.75 -19.06
N ALA A 184 -22.80 -23.33 -18.95
CA ALA A 184 -23.84 -23.58 -19.95
C ALA A 184 -23.60 -22.85 -21.29
N SER A 185 -22.82 -21.78 -21.30
CA SER A 185 -22.51 -21.01 -22.50
C SER A 185 -21.38 -21.65 -23.32
N PHE A 186 -20.54 -22.50 -22.73
CA PHE A 186 -19.38 -23.10 -23.37
C PHE A 186 -19.71 -24.41 -24.10
N SER A 187 -18.95 -24.70 -25.15
CA SER A 187 -19.02 -25.95 -25.90
C SER A 187 -17.80 -26.81 -25.64
N TYR A 188 -18.03 -28.06 -25.25
CA TYR A 188 -17.01 -29.04 -24.87
C TYR A 188 -16.93 -30.15 -25.92
N SER A 189 -15.72 -30.64 -26.18
CA SER A 189 -15.40 -31.70 -27.15
C SER A 189 -15.29 -33.06 -26.47
N GLU A 190 -15.26 -34.14 -27.26
CA GLU A 190 -15.07 -35.50 -26.73
C GLU A 190 -13.77 -35.60 -25.90
N GLY A 191 -13.89 -36.15 -24.69
CA GLY A 191 -12.77 -36.34 -23.77
C GLY A 191 -12.47 -35.15 -22.84
N GLU A 192 -13.01 -33.95 -23.08
CA GLU A 192 -12.79 -32.79 -22.19
C GLU A 192 -13.46 -33.02 -20.82
N LYS A 193 -12.77 -32.59 -19.75
CA LYS A 193 -13.18 -32.76 -18.35
C LYS A 193 -13.69 -31.45 -17.77
N VAL A 194 -14.72 -31.54 -16.94
CA VAL A 194 -15.30 -30.42 -16.17
C VAL A 194 -15.61 -30.85 -14.75
N LYS A 195 -15.72 -29.89 -13.84
CA LYS A 195 -16.28 -30.11 -12.50
C LYS A 195 -17.55 -29.29 -12.26
N HIS A 196 -18.49 -29.87 -11.52
CA HIS A 196 -19.82 -29.30 -11.32
C HIS A 196 -20.38 -29.69 -9.94
N THR A 197 -21.08 -28.77 -9.28
CA THR A 197 -21.49 -28.92 -7.87
C THR A 197 -22.94 -29.34 -7.74
N ILE A 198 -23.16 -30.61 -7.40
CA ILE A 198 -24.49 -31.22 -7.29
C ILE A 198 -24.78 -31.50 -5.81
N ASN A 199 -25.92 -31.01 -5.31
CA ASN A 199 -26.33 -31.14 -3.90
C ASN A 199 -25.27 -30.68 -2.88
N GLY A 200 -24.41 -29.73 -3.25
CA GLY A 200 -23.32 -29.22 -2.41
C GLY A 200 -22.02 -30.03 -2.44
N GLN A 201 -21.93 -31.07 -3.29
CA GLN A 201 -20.70 -31.82 -3.53
C GLN A 201 -20.14 -31.49 -4.92
N GLU A 202 -18.88 -31.09 -5.01
CA GLU A 202 -18.17 -30.95 -6.29
C GLU A 202 -17.87 -32.35 -6.87
N LEU A 203 -18.17 -32.53 -8.16
CA LEU A 203 -18.07 -33.81 -8.86
C LEU A 203 -17.48 -33.61 -10.26
N TYR A 204 -16.68 -34.58 -10.70
CA TYR A 204 -15.98 -34.54 -11.98
C TYR A 204 -16.73 -35.31 -13.07
N PHE A 205 -16.73 -34.75 -14.27
CA PHE A 205 -17.40 -35.30 -15.44
C PHE A 205 -16.53 -35.16 -16.69
N GLN A 206 -16.64 -36.13 -17.60
CA GLN A 206 -15.99 -36.11 -18.91
C GLN A 206 -17.04 -36.11 -20.02
N ALA A 207 -16.86 -35.28 -21.05
CA ALA A 207 -17.73 -35.25 -22.22
C ALA A 207 -17.52 -36.51 -23.07
N LYS A 208 -18.60 -37.24 -23.37
CA LYS A 208 -18.56 -38.46 -24.21
C LYS A 208 -18.55 -38.17 -25.72
N TYR A 209 -18.89 -36.93 -26.10
CA TYR A 209 -18.96 -36.38 -27.45
C TYR A 209 -19.22 -34.88 -27.33
N TRP A 210 -19.17 -34.14 -28.44
CA TRP A 210 -19.36 -32.68 -28.42
C TRP A 210 -20.72 -32.28 -27.82
N THR A 211 -20.72 -31.28 -26.95
CA THR A 211 -21.91 -30.79 -26.21
C THR A 211 -21.82 -29.30 -25.90
N ARG A 212 -22.96 -28.61 -25.79
CA ARG A 212 -23.06 -27.20 -25.37
C ARG A 212 -24.37 -26.98 -24.60
N GLY A 213 -24.31 -26.38 -23.42
CA GLY A 213 -25.49 -26.04 -22.62
C GLY A 213 -26.26 -27.21 -21.99
N ASN A 214 -25.80 -28.46 -22.16
CA ASN A 214 -26.32 -29.60 -21.40
C ASN A 214 -25.56 -29.71 -20.07
N GLU A 215 -26.27 -29.65 -18.94
CA GLU A 215 -25.69 -29.69 -17.59
C GLU A 215 -25.24 -31.11 -17.18
N PRO A 216 -24.11 -31.27 -16.48
CA PRO A 216 -23.71 -32.56 -15.90
C PRO A 216 -24.64 -32.92 -14.74
N VAL A 217 -25.53 -33.88 -14.94
CA VAL A 217 -26.50 -34.32 -13.93
C VAL A 217 -26.29 -35.77 -13.49
N LEU A 218 -26.56 -36.06 -12.21
CA LEU A 218 -26.65 -37.43 -11.69
C LEU A 218 -28.07 -38.01 -11.76
N THR A 219 -29.09 -37.16 -11.87
CA THR A 219 -30.51 -37.54 -11.83
C THR A 219 -31.31 -36.79 -12.88
N VAL A 220 -32.25 -37.47 -13.53
CA VAL A 220 -33.24 -36.84 -14.41
C VAL A 220 -34.38 -36.18 -13.62
N THR A 221 -35.19 -35.36 -14.28
CA THR A 221 -36.26 -34.52 -13.69
C THR A 221 -37.25 -35.29 -12.80
N ASP A 222 -37.47 -36.58 -13.08
CA ASP A 222 -38.38 -37.45 -12.32
C ASP A 222 -37.74 -38.09 -11.07
N GLY A 223 -36.50 -37.72 -10.73
CA GLY A 223 -35.80 -38.14 -9.50
C GLY A 223 -35.08 -39.50 -9.57
N GLY A 224 -35.06 -40.15 -10.74
CA GLY A 224 -34.24 -41.34 -10.99
C GLY A 224 -32.80 -41.01 -11.38
N ASN A 225 -31.86 -41.91 -11.13
CA ASN A 225 -30.47 -41.77 -11.59
C ASN A 225 -30.41 -41.68 -13.13
N ALA A 226 -29.70 -40.69 -13.66
CA ALA A 226 -29.54 -40.48 -15.09
C ALA A 226 -28.80 -41.66 -15.73
N GLN A 227 -29.36 -42.22 -16.80
CA GLN A 227 -28.78 -43.34 -17.53
C GLN A 227 -27.70 -42.86 -18.51
N GLU A 228 -26.76 -43.74 -18.90
CA GLU A 228 -25.59 -43.36 -19.70
C GLU A 228 -25.92 -42.75 -21.08
N TRP A 229 -27.15 -42.88 -21.59
CA TRP A 229 -27.61 -42.27 -22.85
C TRP A 229 -28.37 -40.94 -22.67
N GLU A 230 -28.72 -40.55 -21.44
CA GLU A 230 -29.62 -39.41 -21.17
C GLU A 230 -28.87 -38.08 -20.99
N THR A 231 -27.56 -38.15 -20.73
CA THR A 231 -26.64 -37.02 -20.57
C THR A 231 -25.43 -37.19 -21.49
N PRO A 232 -24.86 -36.12 -22.07
CA PRO A 232 -23.58 -36.20 -22.80
C PRO A 232 -22.37 -36.38 -21.87
N TRP A 233 -22.57 -36.22 -20.56
CA TRP A 233 -21.52 -36.32 -19.55
C TRP A 233 -21.42 -37.73 -18.96
N LYS A 234 -20.19 -38.19 -18.71
CA LYS A 234 -19.89 -39.38 -17.91
C LYS A 234 -19.26 -38.93 -16.60
N LYS A 235 -19.86 -39.30 -15.46
CA LYS A 235 -19.22 -39.06 -14.15
C LYS A 235 -17.93 -39.87 -14.06
N ILE A 236 -16.87 -39.25 -13.56
CA ILE A 236 -15.61 -39.90 -13.20
C ILE A 236 -15.37 -39.74 -11.70
N ASP A 237 -14.66 -40.69 -11.10
CA ASP A 237 -14.10 -40.53 -9.75
C ASP A 237 -12.73 -39.83 -9.87
N ASP A 238 -12.28 -39.21 -8.77
CA ASP A 238 -11.19 -38.20 -8.80
C ASP A 238 -9.88 -38.76 -9.40
N ALA A 239 -9.18 -37.91 -10.15
CA ALA A 239 -8.16 -38.32 -11.09
C ALA A 239 -6.92 -38.91 -10.39
N THR A 240 -6.65 -40.19 -10.64
CA THR A 240 -5.38 -40.82 -10.26
C THR A 240 -4.21 -40.05 -10.88
N VAL A 241 -3.17 -39.77 -10.08
CA VAL A 241 -1.94 -39.12 -10.57
C VAL A 241 -1.27 -40.01 -11.61
N VAL A 242 -1.51 -39.70 -12.88
CA VAL A 242 -0.78 -40.22 -14.03
C VAL A 242 -0.03 -39.02 -14.62
N PRO A 243 1.31 -38.93 -14.45
CA PRO A 243 2.06 -37.88 -15.12
C PRO A 243 1.91 -38.03 -16.64
N PRO A 244 1.94 -36.93 -17.40
CA PRO A 244 1.81 -36.98 -18.86
C PRO A 244 2.91 -37.88 -19.48
N PRO A 245 2.61 -38.54 -20.61
CA PRO A 245 3.57 -39.48 -21.22
C PRO A 245 4.83 -38.75 -21.69
N VAL A 246 5.98 -39.13 -21.13
CA VAL A 246 7.30 -38.59 -21.48
C VAL A 246 7.62 -38.90 -22.94
N ASN A 247 7.50 -37.92 -23.83
CA ASN A 247 7.97 -38.00 -25.22
C ASN A 247 7.96 -36.63 -25.94
N PRO A 248 9.00 -36.28 -26.71
CA PRO A 248 10.43 -36.57 -26.55
C PRO A 248 11.18 -35.33 -26.03
N GLU A 249 12.51 -35.35 -26.04
CA GLU A 249 13.32 -34.12 -25.93
C GLU A 249 12.95 -33.12 -27.05
N PRO A 250 13.09 -31.80 -26.83
CA PRO A 250 13.00 -30.83 -27.92
C PRO A 250 14.02 -31.19 -29.01
N PRO A 251 13.71 -30.95 -30.30
CA PRO A 251 14.58 -31.37 -31.38
C PRO A 251 15.94 -30.68 -31.27
N ILE A 252 16.99 -31.47 -31.02
CA ILE A 252 18.38 -31.03 -31.14
C ILE A 252 18.54 -30.42 -32.53
N GLU A 253 19.03 -29.18 -32.59
CA GLU A 253 19.22 -28.48 -33.86
C GLU A 253 20.11 -29.33 -34.79
N PRO A 254 19.71 -29.54 -36.06
CA PRO A 254 20.54 -30.29 -36.99
C PRO A 254 21.88 -29.55 -37.15
N PRO A 255 23.03 -30.25 -37.10
CA PRO A 255 24.33 -29.60 -37.21
C PRO A 255 24.40 -28.83 -38.53
N ILE A 256 24.71 -27.53 -38.44
CA ILE A 256 24.77 -26.64 -39.60
C ILE A 256 25.79 -27.22 -40.60
N ASN A 257 25.28 -27.72 -41.72
CA ASN A 257 26.11 -28.22 -42.80
C ASN A 257 26.88 -27.04 -43.40
N PRO A 258 28.23 -27.06 -43.45
CA PRO A 258 29.00 -25.93 -43.94
C PRO A 258 28.67 -25.61 -45.40
N GLU A 259 28.46 -24.33 -45.69
CA GLU A 259 28.33 -23.86 -47.07
C GLU A 259 29.65 -24.09 -47.85
N PRO A 260 29.57 -24.26 -49.19
CA PRO A 260 30.75 -24.48 -50.01
C PRO A 260 31.68 -23.25 -49.98
N PRO A 261 33.02 -23.45 -50.06
CA PRO A 261 33.98 -22.36 -49.95
C PRO A 261 33.83 -21.36 -51.10
N ILE A 262 33.61 -20.09 -50.75
CA ILE A 262 33.63 -18.96 -51.68
C ILE A 262 35.10 -18.66 -52.03
N GLU A 263 35.43 -18.55 -53.31
CA GLU A 263 36.78 -18.21 -53.76
C GLU A 263 37.14 -16.76 -53.36
N PRO A 264 38.39 -16.49 -52.92
CA PRO A 264 38.80 -15.15 -52.51
C PRO A 264 38.91 -14.20 -53.72
N PRO A 265 38.50 -12.92 -53.58
CA PRO A 265 38.61 -11.95 -54.66
C PRO A 265 40.07 -11.58 -54.95
N ILE A 266 40.37 -11.31 -56.22
CA ILE A 266 41.72 -10.96 -56.70
C ILE A 266 42.02 -9.50 -56.38
N GLU A 267 43.17 -9.22 -55.75
CA GLU A 267 43.64 -7.87 -55.46
C GLU A 267 44.01 -7.06 -56.72
N PRO A 268 43.60 -5.79 -56.82
CA PRO A 268 44.13 -4.87 -57.83
C PRO A 268 45.51 -4.31 -57.40
N PRO A 269 46.41 -3.97 -58.34
CA PRO A 269 47.79 -3.61 -58.02
C PRO A 269 47.95 -2.21 -57.40
N VAL A 270 48.90 -2.10 -56.47
CA VAL A 270 49.29 -0.86 -55.78
C VAL A 270 49.93 0.15 -56.73
N ASN A 271 49.62 1.44 -56.55
CA ASN A 271 50.22 2.58 -57.26
C ASN A 271 50.73 3.61 -56.22
N PRO A 272 51.92 4.24 -56.40
CA PRO A 272 52.62 4.94 -55.31
C PRO A 272 52.13 6.38 -55.05
N GLU A 273 52.46 6.89 -53.86
CA GLU A 273 52.06 8.22 -53.36
C GLU A 273 52.78 9.41 -54.05
N PRO A 274 52.06 10.52 -54.32
CA PRO A 274 52.65 11.83 -54.63
C PRO A 274 52.95 12.65 -53.34
N PRO A 275 53.78 13.70 -53.40
CA PRO A 275 54.47 14.24 -52.23
C PRO A 275 53.70 15.26 -51.39
N VAL A 276 53.98 15.26 -50.08
CA VAL A 276 53.51 16.25 -49.09
C VAL A 276 54.00 17.67 -49.43
N THR A 277 53.09 18.65 -49.39
CA THR A 277 53.34 20.09 -49.57
C THR A 277 52.55 20.84 -48.48
N PRO A 278 53.08 21.91 -47.85
CA PRO A 278 52.58 22.35 -46.54
C PRO A 278 51.24 23.08 -46.53
N GLU A 279 50.67 23.07 -45.33
CA GLU A 279 49.35 23.56 -44.90
C GLU A 279 49.16 25.10 -45.02
N PRO A 280 48.01 25.57 -45.54
CA PRO A 280 47.55 26.95 -45.35
C PRO A 280 46.72 27.08 -44.05
N GLU A 281 46.94 28.17 -43.31
CA GLU A 281 46.31 28.40 -42.00
C GLU A 281 44.77 28.42 -42.06
N LEU A 282 44.12 27.76 -41.11
CA LEU A 282 42.66 27.75 -40.95
C LEU A 282 42.13 29.14 -40.52
N PRO A 283 40.97 29.58 -41.04
CA PRO A 283 40.27 30.75 -40.49
C PRO A 283 39.80 30.45 -39.06
N SER A 284 39.80 31.46 -38.20
CA SER A 284 39.54 31.30 -36.76
C SER A 284 38.15 30.73 -36.47
N ASP A 285 38.08 29.77 -35.54
CA ASP A 285 36.86 29.13 -34.99
C ASP A 285 35.71 30.07 -34.55
N PHE A 286 35.95 31.38 -34.43
CA PHE A 286 35.00 32.35 -33.89
C PHE A 286 34.37 33.24 -34.97
N TRP A 287 33.08 33.55 -34.79
CA TRP A 287 32.33 34.43 -35.67
C TRP A 287 32.96 35.83 -35.79
N ASN A 288 33.14 36.27 -37.03
CA ASN A 288 33.66 37.57 -37.43
C ASN A 288 32.63 38.29 -38.33
N GLU A 289 32.31 39.54 -37.98
CA GLU A 289 31.32 40.41 -38.66
C GLU A 289 31.65 40.71 -40.13
N THR A 290 32.93 40.68 -40.50
CA THR A 290 33.38 41.01 -41.87
C THR A 290 33.40 39.80 -42.81
N THR A 291 33.30 38.59 -42.28
CA THR A 291 33.38 37.34 -43.05
C THR A 291 32.01 36.96 -43.60
N ALA A 292 31.97 36.49 -44.85
CA ALA A 292 30.77 35.95 -45.48
C ALA A 292 30.73 34.43 -45.30
N TYR A 293 29.60 33.93 -44.84
CA TYR A 293 29.34 32.52 -44.55
C TYR A 293 28.25 31.98 -45.48
N SER A 294 28.35 30.70 -45.84
CA SER A 294 27.41 29.96 -46.69
C SER A 294 26.56 28.97 -45.87
N ALA A 295 25.54 28.37 -46.50
CA ALA A 295 24.73 27.34 -45.85
C ALA A 295 25.60 26.16 -45.38
N GLY A 296 25.56 25.84 -44.08
CA GLY A 296 26.35 24.79 -43.44
C GLY A 296 27.64 25.26 -42.76
N ASP A 297 28.07 26.51 -42.95
CA ASP A 297 29.28 27.06 -42.30
C ASP A 297 29.09 27.22 -40.79
N LYS A 298 30.15 26.97 -40.01
CA LYS A 298 30.09 26.85 -38.54
C LYS A 298 31.03 27.82 -37.84
N VAL A 299 30.55 28.39 -36.73
CA VAL A 299 31.26 29.39 -35.93
C VAL A 299 30.97 29.22 -34.44
N LYS A 300 31.94 29.55 -33.58
CA LYS A 300 31.73 29.79 -32.15
C LYS A 300 31.39 31.26 -31.90
N HIS A 301 30.50 31.53 -30.96
CA HIS A 301 30.26 32.89 -30.48
C HIS A 301 30.05 32.90 -28.96
N ASN A 302 30.72 33.82 -28.26
CA ASN A 302 30.57 33.95 -26.82
C ASN A 302 29.29 34.71 -26.47
N ILE A 303 28.40 34.07 -25.71
CA ILE A 303 27.14 34.66 -25.25
C ILE A 303 27.07 34.49 -23.74
N ALA A 304 26.94 35.62 -23.03
CA ALA A 304 26.92 35.70 -21.57
C ALA A 304 28.11 35.01 -20.85
N GLY A 305 29.29 34.97 -21.51
CA GLY A 305 30.50 34.35 -20.97
C GLY A 305 30.73 32.90 -21.40
N VAL A 306 29.80 32.27 -22.13
CA VAL A 306 29.92 30.89 -22.62
C VAL A 306 30.04 30.88 -24.14
N ASP A 307 31.04 30.17 -24.66
CA ASP A 307 31.20 29.94 -26.10
C ASP A 307 30.19 28.91 -26.60
N ARG A 308 29.45 29.23 -27.67
CA ARG A 308 28.41 28.39 -28.26
C ARG A 308 28.56 28.29 -29.76
N LEU A 309 28.26 27.11 -30.31
CA LEU A 309 28.37 26.77 -31.73
C LEU A 309 27.09 27.11 -32.49
N PHE A 310 27.26 27.72 -33.66
CA PHE A 310 26.20 28.09 -34.58
C PHE A 310 26.53 27.62 -36.00
N GLU A 311 25.49 27.24 -36.75
CA GLU A 311 25.54 26.86 -38.15
C GLU A 311 24.69 27.84 -38.98
N ALA A 312 25.23 28.31 -40.10
CA ALA A 312 24.51 29.19 -41.03
C ALA A 312 23.47 28.39 -41.83
N ARG A 313 22.19 28.78 -41.75
CA ARG A 313 21.07 28.17 -42.49
C ARG A 313 21.10 28.48 -43.99
N TYR A 314 21.66 29.63 -44.33
CA TYR A 314 21.81 30.18 -45.67
C TYR A 314 22.88 31.28 -45.64
N TRP A 315 23.22 31.85 -46.81
CA TRP A 315 24.30 32.84 -46.91
C TRP A 315 24.05 34.08 -46.05
N THR A 316 25.08 34.53 -45.31
CA THR A 316 25.03 35.69 -44.41
C THR A 316 26.41 36.36 -44.28
N GLN A 317 26.43 37.67 -44.05
CA GLN A 317 27.62 38.45 -43.72
C GLN A 317 27.23 39.59 -42.78
N GLY A 318 27.87 39.70 -41.61
CA GLY A 318 27.59 40.73 -40.60
C GLY A 318 26.42 40.45 -39.65
N ASP A 319 25.52 39.50 -39.94
CA ASP A 319 24.47 39.10 -39.00
C ASP A 319 25.08 38.35 -37.80
N LYS A 320 24.74 38.75 -36.58
CA LYS A 320 25.34 38.24 -35.34
C LYS A 320 24.55 37.03 -34.77
N PRO A 321 25.21 35.93 -34.36
CA PRO A 321 24.55 34.83 -33.65
C PRO A 321 23.93 35.25 -32.32
N VAL A 322 22.69 34.81 -32.06
CA VAL A 322 21.91 35.14 -30.85
C VAL A 322 21.05 33.94 -30.41
N LEU A 323 20.79 33.84 -29.10
CA LEU A 323 19.90 32.83 -28.51
C LEU A 323 18.46 33.30 -28.30
N THR A 324 18.24 34.61 -28.21
CA THR A 324 16.93 35.25 -28.02
C THR A 324 16.89 36.59 -28.72
N ILE A 325 15.75 36.93 -29.34
CA ILE A 325 15.47 38.30 -29.80
C ILE A 325 14.90 39.16 -28.66
N SER A 326 14.98 40.49 -28.78
CA SER A 326 14.72 41.47 -27.71
C SER A 326 13.27 41.54 -27.21
N SER A 327 12.35 40.78 -27.80
CA SER A 327 10.95 40.61 -27.38
C SER A 327 10.71 39.42 -26.42
N GLY A 328 11.70 38.56 -26.17
CA GLY A 328 11.63 37.51 -25.15
C GLY A 328 10.77 36.28 -25.49
N GLY A 329 10.70 35.90 -26.78
CA GLY A 329 10.02 34.69 -27.25
C GLY A 329 10.97 33.68 -27.92
N THR A 330 10.45 32.49 -28.20
CA THR A 330 11.18 31.44 -28.94
C THR A 330 11.42 31.86 -30.39
N ILE A 331 12.69 31.96 -30.79
CA ILE A 331 13.13 32.32 -32.14
C ILE A 331 12.48 31.41 -33.19
N GLN A 332 11.94 31.99 -34.25
CA GLN A 332 11.47 31.28 -35.44
C GLN A 332 12.58 31.14 -36.49
N ASP A 333 12.48 30.09 -37.31
CA ASP A 333 13.52 29.64 -38.24
C ASP A 333 13.96 30.64 -39.34
N TRP A 334 13.22 31.74 -39.49
CA TRP A 334 13.48 32.84 -40.45
C TRP A 334 13.94 34.15 -39.79
N GLU A 335 13.98 34.23 -38.46
CA GLU A 335 14.32 35.47 -37.72
C GLU A 335 15.83 35.67 -37.52
N THR A 336 16.63 34.67 -37.87
CA THR A 336 18.10 34.69 -37.83
C THR A 336 18.67 33.70 -38.85
N PRO A 337 19.76 34.04 -39.58
CA PRO A 337 20.46 33.06 -40.41
C PRO A 337 21.18 31.99 -39.60
N TRP A 338 21.38 32.18 -38.29
CA TRP A 338 22.14 31.28 -37.42
C TRP A 338 21.23 30.29 -36.66
N LYS A 339 21.54 29.01 -36.76
CA LYS A 339 20.97 27.92 -35.94
C LYS A 339 21.97 27.51 -34.88
N THR A 340 21.58 27.48 -33.59
CA THR A 340 22.41 26.92 -32.52
C THR A 340 22.59 25.40 -32.72
N ILE A 341 23.81 24.89 -32.55
CA ILE A 341 24.16 23.46 -32.70
C ILE A 341 24.93 22.89 -31.50
N ASP A 342 24.80 23.51 -30.33
CA ASP A 342 25.36 23.03 -29.06
C ASP A 342 24.65 21.74 -28.59
N ASN A 343 25.27 20.58 -28.83
CA ASN A 343 24.94 19.34 -28.12
C ASN A 343 25.83 19.22 -26.87
N ILE A 344 25.29 19.57 -25.68
CA ILE A 344 25.90 19.22 -24.39
C ILE A 344 24.83 18.71 -23.42
N GLU A 345 24.43 17.46 -23.63
CA GLU A 345 24.44 16.40 -22.61
C GLU A 345 24.89 15.10 -23.32
N PRO A 346 25.64 14.19 -22.67
CA PRO A 346 26.18 12.98 -23.32
C PRO A 346 25.12 11.88 -23.48
N PRO A 347 25.26 10.91 -24.42
CA PRO A 347 26.37 10.62 -25.34
C PRO A 347 26.06 11.16 -26.77
N VAL A 348 26.51 10.68 -27.95
CA VAL A 348 27.20 9.47 -28.46
C VAL A 348 28.09 9.85 -29.66
N ASN A 349 29.16 9.09 -29.92
CA ASN A 349 29.85 9.07 -31.22
C ASN A 349 29.86 7.64 -31.78
N PRO A 350 29.53 7.40 -33.07
CA PRO A 350 29.71 6.10 -33.71
C PRO A 350 31.18 5.88 -34.12
N GLU A 351 31.71 4.70 -33.85
CA GLU A 351 33.02 4.23 -34.33
C GLU A 351 32.88 3.03 -35.30
N PRO A 352 33.92 2.70 -36.09
CA PRO A 352 33.84 1.70 -37.18
C PRO A 352 33.58 0.26 -36.68
N PRO A 353 33.17 -0.66 -37.57
CA PRO A 353 32.83 -2.04 -37.18
C PRO A 353 34.01 -2.78 -36.57
N ILE A 354 33.79 -3.31 -35.36
CA ILE A 354 34.70 -4.19 -34.63
C ILE A 354 34.26 -5.64 -34.87
N ASP A 355 35.23 -6.52 -35.12
CA ASP A 355 35.04 -7.97 -35.25
C ASP A 355 34.46 -8.53 -33.91
N PRO A 356 33.40 -9.36 -33.92
CA PRO A 356 32.65 -9.65 -32.70
C PRO A 356 33.48 -10.45 -31.69
N GLU A 357 33.82 -9.82 -30.56
CA GLU A 357 34.26 -10.55 -29.37
C GLU A 357 33.18 -11.56 -28.93
N PRO A 358 33.58 -12.72 -28.37
CA PRO A 358 32.63 -13.69 -27.85
C PRO A 358 31.76 -13.04 -26.77
N PRO A 359 30.47 -13.39 -26.68
CA PRO A 359 29.52 -12.70 -25.81
C PRO A 359 29.99 -12.74 -24.35
N VAL A 360 30.27 -11.57 -23.80
CA VAL A 360 30.39 -11.38 -22.36
C VAL A 360 28.99 -11.60 -21.78
N ASP A 361 28.86 -12.61 -20.91
CA ASP A 361 27.62 -12.87 -20.17
C ASP A 361 27.16 -11.57 -19.48
N PRO A 362 25.89 -11.16 -19.60
CA PRO A 362 25.42 -9.94 -18.95
C PRO A 362 25.63 -10.07 -17.44
N GLU A 363 26.31 -9.10 -16.82
CA GLU A 363 26.46 -9.09 -15.37
C GLU A 363 25.07 -9.23 -14.73
N PRO A 364 24.88 -10.21 -13.81
CA PRO A 364 23.56 -10.47 -13.25
C PRO A 364 23.05 -9.19 -12.57
N PRO A 365 21.74 -8.89 -12.69
CA PRO A 365 21.19 -7.63 -12.22
C PRO A 365 21.56 -7.42 -10.75
N VAL A 366 22.33 -6.36 -10.49
CA VAL A 366 22.88 -6.06 -9.16
C VAL A 366 21.73 -5.94 -8.17
N THR A 367 21.56 -6.98 -7.35
CA THR A 367 20.56 -6.97 -6.29
C THR A 367 20.91 -5.82 -5.37
N PRO A 368 20.01 -4.86 -5.13
CA PRO A 368 20.35 -3.65 -4.38
C PRO A 368 20.89 -4.03 -3.00
N GLU A 369 22.15 -3.67 -2.73
CA GLU A 369 22.81 -4.10 -1.49
C GLU A 369 21.98 -3.68 -0.26
N PRO A 370 21.76 -4.60 0.70
CA PRO A 370 20.95 -4.31 1.87
C PRO A 370 21.60 -3.15 2.64
N GLN A 371 20.87 -2.04 2.73
CA GLN A 371 21.36 -0.78 3.29
C GLN A 371 22.04 -1.01 4.65
N PRO A 372 23.27 -0.51 4.87
CA PRO A 372 24.04 -0.82 6.06
C PRO A 372 23.27 -0.44 7.33
N PRO A 373 23.39 -1.23 8.43
CA PRO A 373 22.68 -0.95 9.66
C PRO A 373 22.97 0.46 10.19
N ILE A 374 21.92 1.21 10.54
CA ILE A 374 22.09 2.55 11.13
C ILE A 374 22.74 2.43 12.50
N GLU A 375 24.00 2.89 12.61
CA GLU A 375 24.72 2.94 13.88
C GLU A 375 24.14 3.99 14.83
N LEU A 376 23.89 3.59 16.07
CA LEU A 376 23.47 4.47 17.15
C LEU A 376 24.72 4.96 17.91
N PRO A 377 24.77 6.22 18.39
CA PRO A 377 25.90 6.76 19.18
C PRO A 377 26.35 5.84 20.31
N SER A 378 27.56 5.95 20.85
CA SER A 378 28.07 5.01 21.87
C SER A 378 27.30 4.97 23.20
N GLU A 379 26.51 6.00 23.52
CA GLU A 379 25.77 6.16 24.78
C GLU A 379 24.25 6.25 24.55
N GLY A 380 23.46 5.90 25.57
CA GLY A 380 21.98 5.95 25.53
C GLY A 380 21.35 4.80 24.74
N TYR A 381 20.10 4.95 24.31
CA TYR A 381 19.37 4.05 23.39
C TYR A 381 19.34 2.57 23.81
N GLU A 382 19.33 2.29 25.12
CA GLU A 382 19.48 0.95 25.69
C GLU A 382 18.48 -0.07 25.10
N PHE A 383 17.23 0.35 24.89
CA PHE A 383 16.22 -0.49 24.26
C PHE A 383 16.35 -0.54 22.72
N LEU A 384 16.57 0.60 22.07
CA LEU A 384 16.59 0.70 20.60
C LEU A 384 17.75 -0.07 19.95
N ARG A 385 18.84 -0.29 20.67
CA ARG A 385 19.96 -1.16 20.26
C ARG A 385 19.57 -2.62 20.12
N GLU A 386 18.67 -3.11 20.98
CA GLU A 386 18.22 -4.50 20.99
C GLU A 386 17.03 -4.75 20.05
N LEU A 387 16.59 -3.73 19.31
CA LEU A 387 15.70 -3.96 18.16
C LEU A 387 16.50 -4.49 16.97
N THR A 388 16.14 -5.73 16.60
CA THR A 388 16.61 -6.47 15.44
C THR A 388 15.52 -6.49 14.36
N ASP A 389 15.88 -6.80 13.11
CA ASP A 389 14.90 -7.00 12.04
C ASP A 389 13.97 -8.20 12.31
N ALA A 390 14.38 -9.17 13.13
CA ALA A 390 13.49 -10.24 13.58
C ALA A 390 12.36 -9.68 14.47
N HIS A 391 12.67 -8.81 15.43
CA HIS A 391 11.67 -8.11 16.23
C HIS A 391 10.78 -7.25 15.32
N TRP A 392 11.39 -6.45 14.44
CA TRP A 392 10.69 -5.54 13.54
C TRP A 392 9.72 -6.26 12.57
N ASN A 393 10.14 -7.38 12.00
CA ASN A 393 9.32 -8.21 11.12
C ASN A 393 8.22 -8.97 11.89
N TRP A 394 8.39 -9.26 13.19
CA TRP A 394 7.30 -9.77 14.02
C TRP A 394 6.21 -8.70 14.26
N PHE A 395 6.59 -7.44 14.48
CA PHE A 395 5.63 -6.34 14.63
C PHE A 395 4.87 -6.04 13.34
N PHE A 396 5.61 -5.92 12.24
CA PHE A 396 5.11 -5.37 10.98
C PHE A 396 5.39 -6.31 9.78
N PRO A 397 4.87 -7.55 9.78
CA PRO A 397 5.07 -8.49 8.66
C PRO A 397 4.31 -8.08 7.39
N MET A 398 3.25 -7.26 7.54
CA MET A 398 2.40 -6.72 6.47
C MET A 398 2.49 -5.20 6.34
N ARG A 399 3.67 -4.62 6.62
CA ARG A 399 3.91 -3.21 6.29
C ARG A 399 3.95 -3.01 4.78
N SER A 400 3.44 -1.89 4.28
CA SER A 400 3.45 -1.61 2.84
C SER A 400 4.86 -1.68 2.24
N GLY A 401 4.95 -2.20 1.03
CA GLY A 401 6.19 -2.25 0.25
C GLY A 401 7.14 -3.40 0.63
N ARG A 402 6.92 -4.06 1.77
CA ARG A 402 7.57 -5.33 2.08
C ARG A 402 6.96 -6.43 1.23
N TYR A 403 7.76 -7.21 0.52
CA TYR A 403 7.25 -8.35 -0.24
C TYR A 403 6.76 -9.48 0.69
N ASN A 404 5.49 -9.82 0.59
CA ASN A 404 4.83 -10.93 1.27
C ASN A 404 3.47 -11.21 0.60
N LEU A 405 3.36 -12.25 -0.23
CA LEU A 405 2.15 -12.50 -1.03
C LEU A 405 0.89 -12.72 -0.17
N ASP A 406 1.04 -13.28 1.03
CA ASP A 406 -0.07 -13.46 2.00
C ASP A 406 -0.62 -12.11 2.51
N GLY A 407 0.13 -11.02 2.34
CA GLY A 407 -0.27 -9.65 2.65
C GLY A 407 -1.09 -8.97 1.55
N GLY A 408 -1.32 -9.61 0.40
CA GLY A 408 -2.14 -9.04 -0.66
C GLY A 408 -1.56 -7.74 -1.25
N THR A 409 -2.43 -6.78 -1.59
CA THR A 409 -2.11 -5.76 -2.61
C THR A 409 -1.02 -4.74 -2.24
N ARG A 410 -0.77 -4.44 -0.96
CA ARG A 410 0.38 -3.58 -0.57
C ARG A 410 1.68 -4.35 -0.30
N ASN A 411 1.63 -5.68 -0.40
CA ASN A 411 2.75 -6.60 -0.15
C ASN A 411 3.09 -7.47 -1.38
N ALA A 412 2.51 -7.16 -2.55
CA ALA A 412 2.80 -7.76 -3.85
C ALA A 412 3.10 -6.68 -4.91
N PRO A 413 3.67 -7.04 -6.08
CA PRO A 413 3.94 -6.09 -7.16
C PRO A 413 2.65 -5.43 -7.69
N PRO A 414 2.70 -4.16 -8.15
CA PRO A 414 3.89 -3.29 -8.24
C PRO A 414 4.22 -2.58 -6.92
N PHE A 415 3.41 -2.71 -5.87
CA PHE A 415 3.60 -1.96 -4.62
C PHE A 415 4.70 -2.50 -3.71
N ALA A 416 5.00 -3.81 -3.81
CA ALA A 416 6.14 -4.44 -3.17
C ALA A 416 6.92 -5.32 -4.16
N LEU A 417 8.24 -5.13 -4.23
CA LEU A 417 9.16 -5.90 -5.07
C LEU A 417 9.94 -6.94 -4.24
N ALA A 418 10.21 -8.09 -4.85
CA ALA A 418 10.80 -9.25 -4.16
C ALA A 418 12.26 -9.05 -3.70
N ASP A 419 12.94 -8.04 -4.25
CA ASP A 419 14.26 -7.58 -3.80
C ASP A 419 14.22 -6.77 -2.49
N GLY A 420 13.03 -6.39 -2.02
CA GLY A 420 12.82 -5.57 -0.83
C GLY A 420 13.07 -4.08 -1.03
N SER A 421 13.39 -3.62 -2.25
CA SER A 421 13.71 -2.21 -2.58
C SER A 421 12.60 -1.21 -2.20
N THR A 422 11.36 -1.71 -2.16
CA THR A 422 10.14 -0.95 -1.84
C THR A 422 9.75 -0.93 -0.36
N ASP A 423 10.43 -1.69 0.53
CA ASP A 423 10.03 -1.82 1.95
C ASP A 423 10.08 -0.46 2.65
N THR A 424 8.90 0.17 2.79
CA THR A 424 8.82 1.60 3.11
C THR A 424 9.16 1.85 4.58
N PHE A 425 8.85 0.92 5.47
CA PHE A 425 9.04 1.09 6.91
C PHE A 425 10.05 0.07 7.45
N THR A 426 11.29 0.10 6.96
CA THR A 426 12.39 -0.71 7.53
C THR A 426 12.80 -0.25 8.93
N LEU A 427 13.49 -1.13 9.67
CA LEU A 427 14.11 -0.79 10.94
C LEU A 427 15.17 0.30 10.80
N ASN A 428 15.87 0.35 9.65
CA ASN A 428 16.79 1.45 9.33
C ASN A 428 16.04 2.78 9.15
N ALA A 429 14.92 2.80 8.41
CA ALA A 429 14.09 4.02 8.29
C ALA A 429 13.59 4.51 9.66
N PHE A 430 13.27 3.59 10.58
CA PHE A 430 12.94 3.92 11.96
C PHE A 430 14.14 4.51 12.73
N LYS A 431 15.29 3.82 12.75
CA LYS A 431 16.50 4.29 13.46
C LYS A 431 16.95 5.66 12.93
N SER A 432 16.91 5.89 11.61
CA SER A 432 17.18 7.20 11.01
C SER A 432 16.22 8.28 11.50
N ALA A 433 14.90 8.04 11.52
CA ALA A 433 13.93 9.02 12.01
C ALA A 433 14.10 9.34 13.50
N VAL A 434 14.46 8.36 14.34
CA VAL A 434 14.76 8.58 15.75
C VAL A 434 16.04 9.41 15.93
N LEU A 435 17.11 9.09 15.20
CA LEU A 435 18.37 9.84 15.26
C LEU A 435 18.21 11.27 14.74
N GLU A 436 17.44 11.47 13.67
CA GLU A 436 17.15 12.79 13.10
C GLU A 436 16.45 13.69 14.14
N TYR A 437 15.37 13.18 14.76
CA TYR A 437 14.69 13.90 15.84
C TYR A 437 15.61 14.15 17.05
N ASN A 438 16.32 13.12 17.54
CA ASN A 438 17.11 13.23 18.76
C ASN A 438 18.37 14.10 18.60
N THR A 439 18.99 14.11 17.42
CA THR A 439 20.14 14.98 17.12
C THR A 439 19.73 16.44 17.18
N TRP A 440 18.54 16.77 16.66
CA TRP A 440 17.92 18.08 16.86
C TRP A 440 17.57 18.34 18.32
N ALA A 441 16.83 17.43 18.99
CA ALA A 441 16.34 17.62 20.35
C ALA A 441 17.49 17.87 21.34
N LYS A 442 18.54 17.04 21.29
CA LYS A 442 19.76 17.18 22.10
C LYS A 442 20.48 18.51 21.86
N LYS A 443 20.48 19.03 20.62
CA LYS A 443 21.05 20.35 20.28
C LYS A 443 20.25 21.52 20.85
N GLN A 444 18.93 21.39 20.98
CA GLN A 444 18.05 22.41 21.56
C GLN A 444 17.86 22.28 23.09
N GLY A 445 18.32 21.19 23.70
CA GLY A 445 18.04 20.88 25.11
C GLY A 445 16.64 20.32 25.36
N TYR A 446 15.99 19.76 24.33
CA TYR A 446 14.72 19.04 24.45
C TYR A 446 14.95 17.55 24.77
N LYS A 447 13.91 16.93 25.35
CA LYS A 447 13.86 15.49 25.64
C LYS A 447 13.92 14.68 24.35
N GLN A 448 14.51 13.51 24.44
CA GLN A 448 14.71 12.61 23.31
C GLN A 448 13.66 11.48 23.27
N PHE A 449 13.25 11.09 22.08
CA PHE A 449 12.38 9.93 21.88
C PHE A 449 13.20 8.64 22.00
N LEU A 450 12.76 7.67 22.80
CA LEU A 450 13.43 6.39 23.07
C LEU A 450 14.88 6.51 23.58
N ASN A 451 15.21 7.62 24.26
CA ASN A 451 16.52 7.86 24.86
C ASN A 451 16.41 8.65 26.19
N GLU A 452 15.32 8.42 26.92
CA GLU A 452 15.01 9.03 28.23
C GLU A 452 14.48 7.93 29.16
N GLY A 453 14.77 8.03 30.46
CA GLY A 453 14.37 7.02 31.44
C GLY A 453 15.07 5.66 31.28
N THR A 454 14.56 4.65 31.99
CA THR A 454 15.08 3.28 31.97
C THR A 454 14.89 2.59 30.61
N LYS A 455 15.59 1.47 30.39
CA LYS A 455 15.29 0.54 29.29
C LYS A 455 13.82 0.10 29.24
N SER A 456 13.17 -0.15 30.38
CA SER A 456 11.74 -0.48 30.46
C SER A 456 10.84 0.69 30.02
N GLN A 457 11.17 1.92 30.42
CA GLN A 457 10.47 3.13 30.00
C GLN A 457 10.60 3.38 28.48
N GLN A 458 11.79 3.18 27.91
CA GLN A 458 12.00 3.24 26.46
C GLN A 458 11.18 2.15 25.74
N ALA A 459 11.13 0.93 26.30
CA ALA A 459 10.34 -0.17 25.75
C ALA A 459 8.83 0.11 25.78
N LEU A 460 8.32 0.68 26.89
CA LEU A 460 6.94 1.13 27.08
C LEU A 460 6.56 2.26 26.10
N GLU A 461 7.44 3.25 25.91
CA GLU A 461 7.24 4.30 24.92
C GLU A 461 7.15 3.72 23.49
N PHE A 462 8.06 2.80 23.14
CA PHE A 462 8.08 2.14 21.84
C PHE A 462 6.78 1.36 21.56
N THR A 463 6.37 0.46 22.48
CA THR A 463 5.17 -0.36 22.26
C THR A 463 3.92 0.51 22.20
N THR A 464 3.85 1.59 22.98
CA THR A 464 2.73 2.53 22.93
C THR A 464 2.70 3.35 21.65
N PHE A 465 3.83 3.91 21.23
CA PHE A 465 3.95 4.67 19.99
C PHE A 465 3.48 3.84 18.79
N TRP A 466 3.93 2.59 18.72
CA TRP A 466 3.59 1.68 17.64
C TRP A 466 2.18 1.11 17.73
N ALA A 467 1.66 0.81 18.91
CA ALA A 467 0.27 0.38 19.06
C ALA A 467 -0.73 1.48 18.64
N LYS A 468 -0.40 2.74 18.94
CA LYS A 468 -1.10 3.92 18.43
C LYS A 468 -1.06 3.96 16.89
N SER A 469 0.13 3.86 16.29
CA SER A 469 0.32 3.95 14.84
C SER A 469 -0.23 2.74 14.06
N ALA A 470 -0.24 1.56 14.67
CA ALA A 470 -0.78 0.33 14.12
C ALA A 470 -2.29 0.44 13.86
N ARG A 471 -3.04 1.16 14.72
CA ARG A 471 -4.46 1.46 14.47
C ARG A 471 -4.65 2.42 13.29
N GLU A 472 -3.81 3.45 13.14
CA GLU A 472 -3.96 4.43 12.04
C GLU A 472 -3.67 3.85 10.65
N THR A 473 -3.05 2.67 10.60
CA THR A 473 -2.51 2.06 9.38
C THR A 473 -2.96 0.61 9.16
N SER A 474 -3.92 0.13 9.97
CA SER A 474 -4.27 -1.29 10.04
C SER A 474 -4.99 -1.79 8.77
N GLY A 475 -4.39 -2.78 8.09
CA GLY A 475 -5.09 -3.62 7.10
C GLY A 475 -5.95 -4.71 7.75
N SER A 476 -5.72 -5.06 9.01
CA SER A 476 -6.39 -6.18 9.68
C SER A 476 -7.90 -5.96 9.91
N TRP A 477 -8.71 -7.00 9.68
CA TRP A 477 -10.14 -7.06 10.01
C TRP A 477 -10.44 -8.10 11.11
N GLU A 478 -11.68 -8.12 11.62
CA GLU A 478 -12.07 -8.87 12.83
C GLU A 478 -11.81 -10.38 12.76
N ASN A 479 -12.10 -11.00 11.61
CA ASN A 479 -11.96 -12.44 11.38
C ASN A 479 -10.97 -12.71 10.24
N ALA A 480 -9.83 -12.01 10.22
CA ALA A 480 -8.79 -12.25 9.24
C ALA A 480 -8.08 -13.59 9.53
N PRO A 481 -7.78 -14.42 8.51
CA PRO A 481 -7.06 -15.67 8.71
C PRO A 481 -5.60 -15.39 9.10
N ALA A 482 -4.86 -16.44 9.51
CA ALA A 482 -3.40 -16.35 9.49
C ALA A 482 -2.92 -16.07 8.06
N PRO A 483 -1.87 -15.25 7.86
CA PRO A 483 -1.00 -14.63 8.88
C PRO A 483 -1.49 -13.27 9.45
N TRP A 484 -2.67 -12.77 9.08
CA TRP A 484 -3.19 -11.46 9.51
C TRP A 484 -3.64 -11.42 10.97
N ILE A 485 -4.21 -12.52 11.46
CA ILE A 485 -4.36 -12.81 12.89
C ILE A 485 -3.61 -14.11 13.18
N VAL A 486 -2.78 -14.10 14.22
CA VAL A 486 -2.05 -15.29 14.67
C VAL A 486 -2.27 -15.50 16.17
N ASN A 487 -2.33 -16.76 16.60
CA ASN A 487 -2.25 -17.13 18.01
C ASN A 487 -0.78 -17.39 18.34
N ASP A 488 -0.08 -16.33 18.73
CA ASP A 488 1.34 -16.31 19.08
C ASP A 488 1.59 -16.94 20.46
N LYS A 489 2.70 -17.68 20.59
CA LYS A 489 3.06 -18.41 21.82
C LYS A 489 3.30 -17.52 23.05
N ASP A 490 3.76 -16.28 22.85
CA ASP A 490 4.13 -15.36 23.92
C ASP A 490 3.05 -14.28 24.13
N ALA A 491 2.47 -13.81 23.03
CA ALA A 491 1.51 -12.70 23.04
C ALA A 491 0.02 -13.14 23.10
N GLY A 492 -0.30 -14.38 22.67
CA GLY A 492 -1.68 -14.83 22.45
C GLY A 492 -2.21 -14.37 21.08
N ILE A 493 -3.48 -13.98 20.99
CA ILE A 493 -4.05 -13.54 19.70
C ILE A 493 -3.54 -12.12 19.35
N VAL A 494 -2.87 -12.01 18.19
CA VAL A 494 -2.22 -10.80 17.68
C VAL A 494 -2.67 -10.47 16.27
N TRP A 495 -3.05 -9.21 16.05
CA TRP A 495 -3.27 -8.62 14.72
C TRP A 495 -1.94 -8.17 14.10
N LYS A 496 -1.75 -8.41 12.80
CA LYS A 496 -0.45 -8.25 12.10
C LYS A 496 -0.45 -7.28 10.93
N GLY A 497 -1.61 -6.74 10.54
CA GLY A 497 -1.76 -5.77 9.45
C GLY A 497 -1.33 -4.34 9.76
N ALA A 498 -0.45 -4.12 10.73
CA ALA A 498 0.05 -2.80 11.09
C ALA A 498 1.02 -2.25 10.03
N LEU A 499 0.95 -0.93 9.77
CA LEU A 499 1.69 -0.22 8.70
C LEU A 499 1.33 -0.65 7.25
N TYR A 500 0.19 -1.30 7.06
CA TYR A 500 -0.30 -1.73 5.74
C TYR A 500 -0.78 -0.54 4.89
N TRP A 501 -1.61 0.34 5.48
CA TRP A 501 -2.08 1.55 4.81
C TRP A 501 -1.12 2.72 5.09
N VAL A 502 -0.38 3.12 4.04
CA VAL A 502 0.52 4.28 4.05
C VAL A 502 -0.24 5.61 3.92
N GLU A 503 -1.45 5.54 3.37
CA GLU A 503 -2.30 6.68 3.07
C GLU A 503 -3.78 6.35 3.25
N GLU A 504 -4.59 7.38 3.38
CA GLU A 504 -6.04 7.29 3.57
C GLU A 504 -6.73 6.59 2.37
N VAL A 505 -7.40 5.47 2.66
CA VAL A 505 -8.06 4.64 1.64
C VAL A 505 -9.12 5.44 0.87
N GLY A 506 -8.99 5.46 -0.46
CA GLY A 506 -9.87 6.21 -1.37
C GLY A 506 -9.24 7.48 -1.94
N TYR A 507 -8.03 7.85 -1.51
CA TYR A 507 -7.22 8.90 -2.12
C TYR A 507 -5.99 8.34 -2.82
N THR A 508 -5.42 9.15 -3.70
CA THR A 508 -4.15 8.89 -4.43
C THR A 508 -3.44 10.22 -4.67
N THR A 509 -2.15 10.19 -4.98
CA THR A 509 -1.42 11.35 -5.49
C THR A 509 -0.63 10.98 -6.74
N ASN A 510 -0.74 11.84 -7.75
CA ASN A 510 -0.03 11.75 -9.01
C ASN A 510 1.48 12.05 -8.80
N PRO A 511 2.39 11.62 -9.71
CA PRO A 511 3.83 11.82 -9.57
C PRO A 511 4.29 13.28 -9.41
N ASP A 512 3.48 14.24 -9.87
CA ASP A 512 3.71 15.68 -9.76
C ASP A 512 3.26 16.28 -8.41
N GLY A 513 2.62 15.49 -7.55
CA GLY A 513 2.03 15.90 -6.27
C GLY A 513 0.53 16.26 -6.30
N THR A 514 -0.14 16.29 -7.47
CA THR A 514 -1.59 16.58 -7.54
C THR A 514 -2.45 15.40 -7.09
N SER A 515 -3.68 15.67 -6.63
CA SER A 515 -4.66 14.62 -6.34
C SER A 515 -5.91 14.79 -7.20
N PRO A 516 -6.47 13.70 -7.77
CA PRO A 516 -7.80 13.74 -8.40
C PRO A 516 -8.93 13.97 -7.37
N ALA A 517 -8.67 13.73 -6.08
CA ALA A 517 -9.59 13.95 -4.96
C ALA A 517 -9.00 14.97 -3.97
N ILE A 518 -9.36 16.25 -4.12
CA ILE A 518 -8.90 17.35 -3.26
C ILE A 518 -9.78 17.44 -2.02
N ASN A 519 -9.20 17.20 -0.85
CA ASN A 519 -9.85 17.30 0.45
C ASN A 519 -8.82 17.67 1.55
N TYR A 520 -9.28 17.88 2.78
CA TYR A 520 -8.47 18.32 3.93
C TYR A 520 -7.78 19.66 3.69
N VAL A 521 -8.48 20.56 3.00
CA VAL A 521 -8.01 21.91 2.67
C VAL A 521 -8.73 22.94 3.54
N ASP A 522 -8.00 23.52 4.50
CA ASP A 522 -8.42 24.76 5.16
C ASP A 522 -7.91 25.97 4.37
N HIS A 523 -8.80 26.51 3.53
CA HIS A 523 -8.58 27.74 2.77
C HIS A 523 -8.47 29.01 3.63
N ALA A 524 -8.83 28.96 4.92
CA ALA A 524 -8.67 30.09 5.84
C ALA A 524 -7.30 30.11 6.55
N SER A 525 -6.47 29.06 6.39
CA SER A 525 -5.15 28.98 7.01
C SER A 525 -4.16 29.94 6.35
N THR A 526 -3.97 31.12 6.94
CA THR A 526 -3.04 32.14 6.44
C THR A 526 -1.56 31.85 6.76
N ALA A 527 -1.29 31.05 7.80
CA ALA A 527 0.08 30.64 8.16
C ALA A 527 0.62 29.53 7.25
N TYR A 528 -0.27 28.64 6.79
CA TYR A 528 0.03 27.44 6.00
C TYR A 528 -0.91 27.37 4.79
N PRO A 529 -0.83 28.34 3.86
CA PRO A 529 -1.76 28.44 2.74
C PRO A 529 -1.68 27.16 1.88
N PRO A 530 -2.83 26.55 1.53
CA PRO A 530 -2.84 25.35 0.73
C PRO A 530 -2.45 25.66 -0.72
N VAL A 531 -1.62 24.79 -1.31
CA VAL A 531 -1.24 24.84 -2.72
C VAL A 531 -2.36 24.24 -3.59
N GLU A 532 -2.65 24.87 -4.73
CA GLU A 532 -3.67 24.42 -5.69
C GLU A 532 -3.36 23.01 -6.25
N GLY A 533 -4.40 22.22 -6.51
CA GLY A 533 -4.28 20.84 -6.98
C GLY A 533 -3.80 19.82 -5.92
N ARG A 534 -3.39 20.27 -4.73
CA ARG A 534 -2.87 19.40 -3.65
C ARG A 534 -3.97 18.97 -2.68
N SER A 535 -3.80 17.79 -2.10
CA SER A 535 -4.74 17.19 -1.14
C SER A 535 -4.00 16.67 0.09
N TYR A 536 -4.46 17.05 1.27
CA TYR A 536 -3.78 16.83 2.55
C TYR A 536 -4.49 15.76 3.38
N TYR A 537 -4.99 14.73 2.71
CA TYR A 537 -5.52 13.51 3.32
C TYR A 537 -4.45 12.79 4.15
N GLY A 538 -4.89 11.84 4.97
CA GLY A 538 -4.01 11.10 5.88
C GLY A 538 -2.85 10.42 5.16
N ARG A 539 -1.62 10.66 5.62
CA ARG A 539 -0.43 9.92 5.19
C ARG A 539 0.48 9.55 6.37
N GLY A 540 1.16 8.42 6.22
CA GLY A 540 2.19 7.93 7.13
C GLY A 540 1.69 7.40 8.46
N VAL A 541 2.63 7.12 9.37
CA VAL A 541 2.37 6.37 10.61
C VAL A 541 1.44 7.08 11.62
N ILE A 542 1.06 8.34 11.36
CA ILE A 542 0.13 9.13 12.16
C ILE A 542 -1.08 9.62 11.35
N GLN A 543 -1.21 9.20 10.09
CA GLN A 543 -2.21 9.71 9.13
C GLN A 543 -2.25 11.24 9.14
N LEU A 544 -1.08 11.87 8.96
CA LEU A 544 -0.90 13.32 8.96
C LEU A 544 -1.89 13.94 7.96
N SER A 545 -2.76 14.81 8.46
CA SER A 545 -3.92 15.34 7.74
C SER A 545 -4.02 16.86 7.90
N TRP A 546 -4.58 17.55 6.91
CA TRP A 546 -4.74 19.01 6.77
C TRP A 546 -3.48 19.82 6.47
N ASN A 547 -3.61 20.79 5.56
CA ASN A 547 -2.55 21.72 5.15
C ASN A 547 -1.84 22.41 6.34
N TYR A 548 -2.56 22.77 7.41
CA TYR A 548 -1.92 23.40 8.57
C TYR A 548 -0.97 22.47 9.34
N ASN A 549 -1.19 21.15 9.34
CA ASN A 549 -0.27 20.19 9.95
C ASN A 549 0.89 19.85 9.02
N TYR A 550 0.64 19.64 7.72
CA TYR A 550 1.70 19.47 6.72
C TYR A 550 2.64 20.69 6.68
N GLY A 551 2.07 21.90 6.71
CA GLY A 551 2.80 23.16 6.79
C GLY A 551 3.62 23.28 8.08
N ALA A 552 3.00 23.06 9.26
CA ALA A 552 3.72 23.12 10.53
C ALA A 552 4.90 22.14 10.60
N PHE A 553 4.71 20.90 10.15
CA PHE A 553 5.76 19.88 10.11
C PHE A 553 6.86 20.24 9.09
N SER A 554 6.50 20.68 7.88
CA SER A 554 7.45 21.11 6.83
C SER A 554 8.26 22.34 7.24
N TYR A 555 7.64 23.31 7.93
CA TYR A 555 8.33 24.49 8.46
C TYR A 555 9.29 24.09 9.57
N TRP A 556 8.87 23.21 10.49
CA TRP A 556 9.73 22.72 11.57
C TRP A 556 10.96 21.98 11.03
N LEU A 557 10.79 21.07 10.06
CA LEU A 557 11.93 20.39 9.42
C LEU A 557 12.87 21.39 8.73
N TYR A 558 12.31 22.29 7.91
CA TYR A 558 13.11 23.25 7.15
C TYR A 558 13.87 24.24 8.04
N ASP A 559 13.24 24.78 9.08
CA ASP A 559 13.86 25.79 9.95
C ASP A 559 14.96 25.19 10.83
N ASN A 560 14.84 23.90 11.17
CA ASN A 560 15.77 23.22 12.07
C ASN A 560 16.92 22.48 11.36
N GLY A 561 16.90 22.42 10.02
CA GLY A 561 17.98 21.83 9.23
C GLY A 561 17.81 20.34 8.92
N MET A 562 16.58 19.83 9.00
CA MET A 562 16.30 18.39 9.02
C MET A 562 15.89 17.89 7.62
N MET A 563 16.28 16.66 7.28
CA MET A 563 15.99 15.94 6.04
C MET A 563 16.26 16.78 4.77
N ARG A 564 17.40 17.47 4.71
CA ARG A 564 17.71 18.53 3.74
C ARG A 564 17.64 18.13 2.27
N ASP A 565 17.95 16.88 1.95
CA ASP A 565 17.90 16.35 0.58
C ASP A 565 16.46 16.28 0.02
N LEU A 566 15.47 16.30 0.93
CA LEU A 566 14.04 16.25 0.62
C LEU A 566 13.35 17.59 0.95
N ILE A 567 13.67 18.21 2.10
CA ILE A 567 13.04 19.43 2.63
C ILE A 567 13.85 20.68 2.25
N THR A 568 13.72 21.05 0.98
CA THR A 568 14.42 22.14 0.31
C THR A 568 13.83 23.53 0.56
N GLU A 569 12.58 23.64 1.01
CA GLU A 569 11.93 24.90 1.38
C GLU A 569 10.90 24.71 2.51
N ARG A 570 10.51 25.78 3.21
CA ARG A 570 9.42 25.72 4.22
C ARG A 570 8.14 25.07 3.68
N ASN A 571 7.80 25.37 2.43
CA ASN A 571 6.59 24.88 1.77
C ASN A 571 6.74 23.49 1.13
N THR A 572 7.83 22.73 1.33
CA THR A 572 8.04 21.44 0.64
C THR A 572 6.84 20.52 0.79
N LEU A 573 6.36 20.20 2.01
CA LEU A 573 5.24 19.27 2.17
C LEU A 573 3.85 19.91 1.92
N LEU A 574 3.80 21.24 1.73
CA LEU A 574 2.62 21.90 1.15
C LEU A 574 2.59 21.72 -0.38
N LYS A 575 3.75 21.71 -1.04
CA LYS A 575 3.86 21.45 -2.49
C LYS A 575 3.95 19.97 -2.85
N ARG A 576 4.44 19.10 -1.96
CA ARG A 576 4.66 17.66 -2.13
C ARG A 576 4.23 16.89 -0.86
N PRO A 577 2.92 16.85 -0.55
CA PRO A 577 2.43 16.13 0.62
C PRO A 577 2.63 14.60 0.48
N ASP A 578 2.76 14.10 -0.74
CA ASP A 578 3.07 12.70 -1.09
C ASP A 578 4.39 12.19 -0.49
N TYR A 579 5.36 13.06 -0.22
CA TYR A 579 6.63 12.68 0.40
C TYR A 579 6.45 12.00 1.77
N VAL A 580 5.38 12.32 2.50
CA VAL A 580 5.04 11.69 3.80
C VAL A 580 4.57 10.23 3.62
N ALA A 581 4.17 9.84 2.41
CA ALA A 581 3.85 8.45 2.06
C ALA A 581 5.02 7.73 1.38
N SER A 582 5.76 8.39 0.49
CA SER A 582 6.84 7.74 -0.28
C SER A 582 8.19 7.63 0.46
N ASN A 583 8.45 8.45 1.48
CA ASN A 583 9.68 8.37 2.28
C ASN A 583 9.40 7.87 3.70
N GLY A 584 9.82 6.64 4.01
CA GLY A 584 9.62 5.99 5.30
C GLY A 584 10.16 6.75 6.51
N ALA A 585 11.37 7.31 6.42
CA ALA A 585 11.97 8.05 7.53
C ALA A 585 11.20 9.34 7.83
N LEU A 586 10.80 10.10 6.80
CA LEU A 586 9.94 11.28 6.94
C LEU A 586 8.56 10.91 7.50
N SER A 587 8.00 9.80 7.01
CA SER A 587 6.72 9.25 7.43
C SER A 587 6.71 8.93 8.92
N ILE A 588 7.74 8.24 9.41
CA ILE A 588 7.95 7.92 10.82
C ILE A 588 8.23 9.18 11.64
N LEU A 589 9.07 10.09 11.14
CA LEU A 589 9.42 11.35 11.78
C LEU A 589 8.19 12.25 11.99
N SER A 590 7.19 12.20 11.11
CA SER A 590 5.90 12.89 11.32
C SER A 590 5.16 12.36 12.55
N GLY A 591 5.24 11.04 12.79
CA GLY A 591 4.71 10.39 13.97
C GLY A 591 5.48 10.75 15.25
N ILE A 592 6.81 10.79 15.19
CA ILE A 592 7.67 11.19 16.31
C ILE A 592 7.44 12.67 16.65
N TRP A 593 7.40 13.55 15.64
CA TRP A 593 7.08 14.97 15.80
C TRP A 593 5.72 15.16 16.50
N PHE A 594 4.66 14.47 16.06
CA PHE A 594 3.36 14.52 16.73
C PHE A 594 3.42 13.99 18.17
N TRP A 595 4.13 12.88 18.40
CA TRP A 595 4.27 12.24 19.72
C TRP A 595 4.98 13.14 20.75
N MET A 596 6.00 13.87 20.31
CA MET A 596 6.84 14.74 21.14
C MET A 596 6.32 16.19 21.24
N THR A 597 5.35 16.60 20.43
CA THR A 597 4.87 18.00 20.37
C THR A 597 3.57 18.21 21.18
N PRO A 598 3.59 19.00 22.27
CA PRO A 598 2.35 19.40 22.95
C PRO A 598 1.52 20.36 22.07
N GLN A 599 0.20 20.29 22.16
CA GLN A 599 -0.73 21.04 21.30
C GLN A 599 -1.87 21.67 22.12
N GLY A 600 -1.70 22.94 22.49
CA GLY A 600 -2.64 23.66 23.35
C GLY A 600 -2.75 22.99 24.72
N ALA A 601 -3.95 22.54 25.10
CA ALA A 601 -4.19 21.81 26.34
C ALA A 601 -3.68 20.34 26.32
N LYS A 602 -3.27 19.81 25.16
CA LYS A 602 -2.71 18.46 25.05
C LYS A 602 -1.22 18.47 25.43
N PRO A 603 -0.77 17.70 26.44
CA PRO A 603 0.65 17.43 26.65
C PRO A 603 1.23 16.56 25.52
N ALA A 604 2.56 16.43 25.45
CA ALA A 604 3.21 15.45 24.58
C ALA A 604 2.88 14.02 25.06
N SER A 605 2.72 13.09 24.12
CA SER A 605 2.43 11.68 24.44
C SER A 605 3.60 11.01 25.16
N HIS A 606 4.83 11.42 24.83
CA HIS A 606 6.06 11.11 25.57
C HIS A 606 5.94 11.44 27.07
N ASP A 607 5.57 12.68 27.39
CA ASP A 607 5.49 13.14 28.79
C ASP A 607 4.39 12.42 29.58
N VAL A 608 3.29 12.07 28.92
CA VAL A 608 2.21 11.24 29.48
C VAL A 608 2.72 9.84 29.79
N MET A 609 3.32 9.13 28.82
CA MET A 609 3.73 7.74 29.00
C MET A 609 4.89 7.58 29.98
N LEU A 610 5.87 8.48 29.95
CA LEU A 610 7.00 8.46 30.87
C LEU A 610 6.68 8.98 32.27
N GLY A 611 5.49 9.53 32.51
CA GLY A 611 5.11 10.08 33.82
C GLY A 611 5.78 11.42 34.15
N ASN A 612 6.21 12.17 33.13
CA ASN A 612 6.73 13.51 33.28
C ASN A 612 5.64 14.56 33.55
N ILE A 613 4.36 14.19 33.34
CA ILE A 613 3.20 14.99 33.70
C ILE A 613 2.22 14.19 34.56
N THR A 614 1.93 14.71 35.75
CA THR A 614 0.95 14.19 36.73
C THR A 614 -0.15 15.20 37.06
N HIS A 615 0.08 16.47 36.74
CA HIS A 615 -0.92 17.52 36.81
C HIS A 615 -2.15 17.17 35.94
N VAL A 616 -3.33 17.21 36.56
CA VAL A 616 -4.63 17.12 35.89
C VAL A 616 -5.11 18.53 35.55
N SER A 617 -5.45 18.75 34.29
CA SER A 617 -5.94 20.04 33.79
C SER A 617 -7.27 20.43 34.45
N THR A 618 -7.40 21.69 34.85
CA THR A 618 -8.61 22.26 35.44
C THR A 618 -9.61 22.79 34.41
N SER A 619 -9.20 22.93 33.14
CA SER A 619 -9.97 23.61 32.09
C SER A 619 -9.76 23.00 30.69
N SER A 620 -10.36 23.60 29.66
CA SER A 620 -10.12 23.23 28.25
C SER A 620 -8.86 23.88 27.63
N GLN A 621 -8.14 24.72 28.38
CA GLN A 621 -7.03 25.54 27.88
C GLN A 621 -5.70 25.28 28.60
N GLU A 622 -5.74 24.69 29.79
CA GLU A 622 -4.57 24.34 30.60
C GLU A 622 -3.97 23.00 30.14
N LEU A 623 -2.66 22.98 29.91
CA LEU A 623 -1.92 21.79 29.48
C LEU A 623 -1.77 20.81 30.62
N GLY A 624 -2.47 19.67 30.54
CA GLY A 624 -2.50 18.68 31.61
C GLY A 624 -3.23 17.39 31.24
N LEU A 625 -3.21 16.42 32.16
CA LEU A 625 -3.94 15.17 32.03
C LEU A 625 -5.47 15.42 32.03
N PRO A 626 -6.27 14.64 31.28
CA PRO A 626 -7.68 14.94 31.05
C PRO A 626 -8.55 14.49 32.24
N GLN A 627 -9.36 15.40 32.77
CA GLN A 627 -10.30 15.07 33.87
C GLN A 627 -11.22 13.90 33.50
N ARG A 628 -11.72 13.20 34.51
CA ARG A 628 -12.73 12.16 34.31
C ARG A 628 -14.15 12.70 34.21
N ASN A 629 -15.03 11.93 33.57
CA ASN A 629 -16.47 12.18 33.41
C ASN A 629 -17.34 11.44 34.45
N ASP A 630 -16.77 10.48 35.18
CA ASP A 630 -17.44 9.57 36.11
C ASP A 630 -17.30 9.97 37.60
N GLY A 631 -16.51 11.00 37.89
CA GLY A 631 -16.24 11.49 39.24
C GLY A 631 -15.29 10.61 40.06
N GLN A 632 -14.68 9.57 39.49
CA GLN A 632 -13.67 8.77 40.19
C GLN A 632 -12.36 9.56 40.36
N SER A 633 -11.58 9.19 41.38
CA SER A 633 -10.21 9.68 41.56
C SER A 633 -9.36 9.39 40.32
N ILE A 634 -8.50 10.35 39.98
CA ILE A 634 -7.59 10.22 38.84
C ILE A 634 -6.29 9.61 39.34
N ILE A 635 -5.89 8.50 38.73
CA ILE A 635 -4.73 7.70 39.12
C ILE A 635 -3.54 8.17 38.28
N THR A 636 -2.51 8.69 38.96
CA THR A 636 -1.28 9.19 38.34
C THR A 636 -0.08 8.81 39.22
N ALA A 637 1.09 8.73 38.59
CA ALA A 637 2.38 8.57 39.27
C ALA A 637 3.44 9.32 38.45
N GLU A 638 4.48 9.83 39.10
CA GLU A 638 5.64 10.44 38.44
C GLU A 638 6.60 9.35 37.96
N GLY A 639 7.23 9.54 36.79
CA GLY A 639 8.23 8.62 36.26
C GLY A 639 7.73 7.22 35.89
N GLU A 640 8.58 6.22 36.07
CA GLU A 640 8.28 4.81 35.80
C GLU A 640 7.16 4.29 36.72
N SER A 641 6.27 3.44 36.19
CA SER A 641 5.20 2.83 36.98
C SER A 641 4.81 1.47 36.41
N TYR A 642 4.60 0.52 37.33
CA TYR A 642 4.14 -0.85 37.04
C TYR A 642 2.67 -1.06 37.43
N ASP A 643 1.97 0.00 37.85
CA ASP A 643 0.56 -0.03 38.21
C ASP A 643 -0.31 -0.05 36.94
N GLU A 644 -1.11 -1.11 36.79
CA GLU A 644 -2.00 -1.31 35.64
C GLU A 644 -2.95 -0.13 35.41
N ALA A 645 -3.46 0.50 36.48
CA ALA A 645 -4.39 1.61 36.40
C ALA A 645 -3.69 2.94 36.03
N VAL A 646 -2.44 3.15 36.48
CA VAL A 646 -1.59 4.25 35.98
C VAL A 646 -1.33 4.08 34.48
N ILE A 647 -0.87 2.91 34.05
CA ILE A 647 -0.52 2.66 32.64
C ILE A 647 -1.77 2.68 31.73
N SER A 648 -2.88 2.10 32.18
CA SER A 648 -4.19 2.22 31.54
C SER A 648 -4.59 3.69 31.35
N TYR A 649 -4.52 4.52 32.40
CA TYR A 649 -4.89 5.93 32.29
C TYR A 649 -3.91 6.76 31.42
N ARG A 650 -2.61 6.46 31.43
CA ARG A 650 -1.62 7.05 30.52
C ARG A 650 -1.92 6.69 29.07
N LEU A 651 -2.13 5.40 28.76
CA LEU A 651 -2.49 4.92 27.43
C LEU A 651 -3.80 5.57 26.94
N GLY A 652 -4.83 5.61 27.79
CA GLY A 652 -6.09 6.30 27.47
C GLY A 652 -5.89 7.77 27.16
N THR A 653 -4.98 8.45 27.85
CA THR A 653 -4.63 9.84 27.57
C THR A 653 -3.94 9.99 26.21
N VAL A 654 -3.08 9.07 25.80
CA VAL A 654 -2.50 9.03 24.45
C VAL A 654 -3.58 8.86 23.37
N ILE A 655 -4.54 7.94 23.57
CA ILE A 655 -5.68 7.77 22.64
C ILE A 655 -6.51 9.07 22.55
N ASN A 656 -6.70 9.76 23.68
CA ASN A 656 -7.43 11.02 23.78
C ASN A 656 -6.70 12.18 23.08
N ILE A 657 -5.37 12.26 23.21
CA ILE A 657 -4.50 13.20 22.48
C ILE A 657 -4.63 12.99 20.96
N VAL A 658 -4.66 11.73 20.50
CA VAL A 658 -4.72 11.39 19.08
C VAL A 658 -6.10 11.65 18.48
N ASN A 659 -7.16 10.99 18.97
CA ASN A 659 -8.50 11.06 18.37
C ASN A 659 -9.64 11.13 19.41
N GLY A 660 -9.37 11.69 20.60
CA GLY A 660 -10.32 11.72 21.71
C GLY A 660 -11.63 12.47 21.46
N GLY A 661 -11.73 13.27 20.40
CA GLY A 661 -12.98 13.91 19.96
C GLY A 661 -14.00 12.94 19.36
N LEU A 662 -13.53 11.81 18.82
CA LEU A 662 -14.36 10.78 18.18
C LEU A 662 -14.29 9.44 18.91
N GLU A 663 -13.17 9.13 19.58
CA GLU A 663 -12.90 7.80 20.16
C GLU A 663 -13.07 7.70 21.68
N CYS A 664 -12.97 8.81 22.43
CA CYS A 664 -12.95 8.80 23.90
C CYS A 664 -14.23 9.39 24.52
N ASN A 665 -14.29 9.52 25.84
CA ASN A 665 -15.56 9.74 26.56
C ASN A 665 -16.54 8.61 26.20
N LYS A 666 -17.86 8.80 26.36
CA LYS A 666 -18.88 7.81 25.96
C LYS A 666 -18.95 7.52 24.44
N ALA A 667 -18.15 8.17 23.59
CA ALA A 667 -18.04 7.81 22.17
C ALA A 667 -17.33 6.45 21.98
N ALA A 668 -16.45 6.07 22.92
CA ALA A 668 -15.82 4.74 23.00
C ALA A 668 -16.83 3.57 23.03
N ALA A 669 -18.10 3.81 23.39
CA ALA A 669 -19.16 2.79 23.34
C ALA A 669 -19.54 2.38 21.90
N TRP A 670 -19.24 3.24 20.91
CA TRP A 670 -19.70 3.11 19.53
C TRP A 670 -18.56 2.92 18.53
N HIS A 671 -17.30 3.12 18.96
CA HIS A 671 -16.12 3.07 18.12
C HIS A 671 -15.05 2.13 18.71
N THR A 672 -14.53 1.20 17.91
CA THR A 672 -13.54 0.19 18.34
C THR A 672 -12.09 0.69 18.32
N GLY A 673 -11.83 1.91 17.84
CA GLY A 673 -10.49 2.51 17.80
C GLY A 673 -9.68 2.34 19.10
N PRO A 674 -10.25 2.65 20.29
CA PRO A 674 -9.53 2.47 21.55
C PRO A 674 -9.17 1.01 21.84
N THR A 675 -10.11 0.07 21.73
CA THR A 675 -9.86 -1.34 22.07
C THR A 675 -8.88 -2.01 21.12
N GLN A 676 -8.81 -1.56 19.87
CA GLN A 676 -7.80 -1.97 18.89
C GLN A 676 -6.39 -1.47 19.24
N ARG A 677 -6.26 -0.20 19.67
CA ARG A 677 -4.99 0.36 20.17
C ARG A 677 -4.50 -0.41 21.39
N VAL A 678 -5.38 -0.76 22.33
CA VAL A 678 -5.03 -1.55 23.52
C VAL A 678 -4.70 -3.01 23.15
N SER A 679 -5.40 -3.61 22.19
CA SER A 679 -5.10 -4.96 21.66
C SER A 679 -3.70 -5.03 21.05
N TYR A 680 -3.32 -4.05 20.21
CA TYR A 680 -1.95 -3.93 19.71
C TYR A 680 -0.95 -3.72 20.87
N TYR A 681 -1.23 -2.77 21.79
CA TYR A 681 -0.35 -2.45 22.92
C TYR A 681 0.00 -3.70 23.75
N ASN A 682 -1.00 -4.48 24.15
CA ASN A 682 -0.77 -5.68 24.96
C ASN A 682 -0.03 -6.79 24.21
N ALA A 683 -0.36 -7.03 22.95
CA ALA A 683 0.37 -7.99 22.12
C ALA A 683 1.84 -7.59 21.98
N PHE A 684 2.09 -6.30 21.77
CA PHE A 684 3.41 -5.72 21.61
C PHE A 684 4.22 -5.77 22.92
N ALA A 685 3.60 -5.42 24.06
CA ALA A 685 4.21 -5.51 25.38
C ALA A 685 4.60 -6.94 25.76
N LYS A 686 3.68 -7.91 25.60
CA LYS A 686 3.95 -9.32 25.90
C LYS A 686 5.10 -9.90 25.08
N TYR A 687 5.12 -9.62 23.77
CA TYR A 687 6.18 -10.10 22.90
C TYR A 687 7.56 -9.56 23.33
N MET A 688 7.67 -8.27 23.64
CA MET A 688 8.94 -7.69 24.09
C MET A 688 9.38 -8.24 25.45
N ASN A 689 8.47 -8.35 26.43
CA ASN A 689 8.79 -8.94 27.74
C ASN A 689 9.29 -10.41 27.64
N ALA A 690 8.88 -11.14 26.59
CA ALA A 690 9.30 -12.52 26.36
C ALA A 690 10.58 -12.66 25.51
N ASN A 691 10.91 -11.68 24.67
CA ASN A 691 11.98 -11.78 23.67
C ASN A 691 13.14 -10.77 23.84
N VAL A 692 13.01 -9.77 24.73
CA VAL A 692 14.07 -8.83 25.10
C VAL A 692 14.34 -8.89 26.60
N THR A 693 15.61 -9.02 26.99
CA THR A 693 15.99 -9.23 28.39
C THR A 693 16.12 -7.92 29.17
N GLY A 694 15.77 -7.92 30.45
CA GLY A 694 15.97 -6.75 31.33
C GLY A 694 15.03 -5.58 31.04
N ILE A 695 13.82 -5.87 30.55
CA ILE A 695 12.70 -4.93 30.48
C ILE A 695 11.48 -5.56 31.15
N ASP A 696 10.55 -4.71 31.59
CA ASP A 696 9.21 -5.10 32.00
C ASP A 696 8.22 -4.01 31.58
N ILE A 697 7.35 -4.33 30.62
CA ILE A 697 6.30 -3.46 30.10
C ILE A 697 4.94 -3.92 30.69
N PRO A 698 4.26 -3.11 31.51
CA PRO A 698 3.00 -3.51 32.13
C PRO A 698 1.86 -3.70 31.12
N THR A 699 1.23 -4.87 31.13
CA THR A 699 0.05 -5.18 30.30
C THR A 699 -1.25 -4.83 31.01
N ILE A 700 -2.25 -4.35 30.27
CA ILE A 700 -3.62 -4.14 30.78
C ILE A 700 -4.34 -5.50 30.76
N GLN A 701 -4.93 -5.89 31.88
CA GLN A 701 -5.53 -7.22 32.01
C GLN A 701 -6.76 -7.36 31.09
N ASP A 702 -6.98 -8.57 30.58
CA ASP A 702 -8.11 -8.99 29.74
C ASP A 702 -8.26 -8.27 28.38
N ALA A 703 -7.39 -7.30 28.08
CA ALA A 703 -7.41 -6.54 26.83
C ALA A 703 -6.45 -7.09 25.75
N VAL A 704 -6.13 -8.38 25.79
CA VAL A 704 -5.70 -9.13 24.59
C VAL A 704 -6.96 -9.74 23.97
N ASN A 705 -7.05 -9.77 22.64
CA ASN A 705 -8.19 -10.28 21.88
C ASN A 705 -9.50 -9.45 21.95
N VAL A 706 -9.43 -8.10 22.00
CA VAL A 706 -10.63 -7.23 22.20
C VAL A 706 -10.93 -6.27 21.01
N TRP A 707 -10.50 -6.65 19.81
CA TRP A 707 -10.48 -5.83 18.59
C TRP A 707 -11.82 -5.29 18.09
N SER A 708 -12.91 -6.03 18.26
CA SER A 708 -14.26 -5.63 17.83
C SER A 708 -15.21 -5.30 18.98
N THR A 709 -14.77 -5.52 20.23
CA THR A 709 -15.57 -5.33 21.44
C THR A 709 -16.04 -3.88 21.56
N LYS A 710 -17.36 -3.67 21.47
CA LYS A 710 -17.97 -2.39 21.83
C LYS A 710 -18.03 -2.25 23.33
N VAL A 711 -17.41 -1.22 23.87
CA VAL A 711 -17.40 -0.96 25.32
C VAL A 711 -18.79 -0.49 25.78
N ASN A 712 -19.16 -0.82 27.01
CA ASN A 712 -20.36 -0.33 27.65
C ASN A 712 -20.10 -0.07 29.14
N ASP A 713 -21.01 0.65 29.79
CA ASP A 713 -20.96 0.99 31.21
C ASP A 713 -21.44 -0.13 32.15
N GLN A 714 -21.60 -1.36 31.64
CA GLN A 714 -22.14 -2.49 32.39
C GLN A 714 -21.07 -3.47 32.93
N SER A 715 -19.79 -3.29 32.55
CA SER A 715 -18.66 -4.13 32.98
C SER A 715 -17.41 -3.27 33.21
N PRO A 716 -16.77 -3.31 34.39
CA PRO A 716 -15.48 -2.67 34.64
C PRO A 716 -14.36 -3.16 33.71
N GLU A 717 -14.44 -4.42 33.29
CA GLU A 717 -13.48 -5.09 32.39
C GLU A 717 -13.58 -4.47 30.99
N ASN A 718 -14.79 -4.30 30.45
CA ASN A 718 -15.02 -3.57 29.20
C ASN A 718 -14.46 -2.13 29.29
N LEU A 719 -14.63 -1.45 30.42
CA LEU A 719 -14.10 -0.10 30.62
C LEU A 719 -12.56 -0.05 30.63
N LYS A 720 -11.87 -1.06 31.19
CA LYS A 720 -10.41 -1.22 31.06
C LYS A 720 -9.98 -1.29 29.61
N THR A 721 -10.67 -2.08 28.76
CA THR A 721 -10.25 -2.32 27.36
C THR A 721 -10.28 -1.08 26.48
N SER A 722 -11.07 -0.04 26.80
CA SER A 722 -11.02 1.24 26.08
C SER A 722 -9.96 2.20 26.62
N THR A 723 -9.62 2.12 27.91
CA THR A 723 -8.75 3.05 28.68
C THR A 723 -9.20 4.52 28.75
N CYS A 724 -9.76 5.10 27.69
CA CYS A 724 -10.16 6.52 27.63
C CYS A 724 -11.67 6.78 27.75
N TYR A 725 -12.51 5.75 27.94
CA TYR A 725 -13.97 5.85 28.07
C TYR A 725 -14.41 6.86 29.16
N SER A 726 -13.74 6.86 30.31
CA SER A 726 -14.06 7.73 31.43
C SER A 726 -13.34 9.09 31.39
N GLN A 727 -12.49 9.35 30.39
CA GLN A 727 -11.81 10.64 30.25
C GLN A 727 -12.71 11.65 29.50
N LYS A 728 -12.67 12.92 29.92
CA LYS A 728 -13.18 14.03 29.11
C LYS A 728 -12.33 14.18 27.86
N SER A 729 -12.96 14.54 26.75
CA SER A 729 -12.27 14.79 25.50
C SER A 729 -11.55 16.13 25.51
N TYR A 730 -10.32 16.20 25.00
CA TYR A 730 -9.65 17.48 24.70
C TYR A 730 -10.42 18.32 23.67
N TYR A 731 -11.31 17.72 22.87
CA TYR A 731 -12.08 18.39 21.82
C TYR A 731 -13.49 18.84 22.24
N GLY A 732 -13.90 18.61 23.49
CA GLY A 732 -15.26 18.95 23.94
C GLY A 732 -15.41 18.95 25.46
N TRP A 733 -15.39 20.16 26.03
CA TRP A 733 -15.81 20.49 27.39
C TRP A 733 -17.24 21.05 27.39
#